data_AF-A0A0R2XTT5-F1
#
_entry.id   AF-A0A0R2XTT5-F1
#
_cell.length_a   1.000
_cell.length_b   1.000
_cell.length_c   1.000
_cell.angle_alpha   90.00
_cell.angle_beta   90.00
_cell.angle_gamma   90.00
#
_symmetry.space_group_name_H-M   'P 1'
#
loop_
_entity.id
_entity.type
_entity.pdbx_description
1 polymer ?
#
loop_
_entity_poly.entity_id
_entity_poly.type
_entity_poly.pdbx_seq_one_letter_code
_entity_poly.pdbx_strand_id
1 'polypeptide(L)'
;MKFFTRFLILLGLIAVPVIQTLAADFATTKAQPRDDWWLARHEAKLQEVAEHAEDIDLVFIGDSITHSMDDRAPGLVERTFPGMTHLNLGYSADRTEHVLWRLQNGEIDGISPEIVVLMIGTNNTGQRKDPAAETVGGISQIVDALQRQLPESKVLLLSVFPRGETAEDPLRQLNEKINAELPRLADGQNVFHLNINDAFLDAEGRLPKDVMPDLLHPNQKGYELWLAAIQPKVQELLAMQKLPTPPEVWADYDPDVGDYNEEIVREEVRDGIYYRESYISAYVNGEEVRVYCKYAVKEGVKNAPGLLDVHGWMGGPNPDMSYVNDGWAVMAHDYSGITSRAHYTKYPEAQVHGYMAARQMGHSLIYSRMPDGSQVTNPKATSHYLWNAIQRRALSYLVAQKEVDRNRLGAKGYSYGGTIMWNMAMDPRVKAVVAYFGIGWIEYYRNRAVWKYSQPFNAPEKTPGEELFLSAVAPQAHAPYITAATLWLNGSNDHHGGHERACDTFKRFKLGVPWDFAVQARGHHNTEKLGNDCKLWLEKHVLSKGNFWPARPASVIKLGSGGVSELHLTPANPERIKELQVYQCLKSANNIERYWRDVQSVRKGNTWVAQLPVMNVDDYVFSYANIRYENDCVVSSDFEAVIPSQLGNAVATDTKADTLPGGADRWSHAAPAEGVGGIEGFRPIDNHRGTQSGQFADPKWKAPSGAALRFKFYCTQPQTLVLNAGRCATEIEITASDEWQSMTIPAAQLKDSNGAALGDWSQVGSIGFKPKAGSDITKVIFADFEWKASQGNTLESGKDGKAYLTKEATSACDTFWRVLNDKGVEGKPISVGGQKYTRGLGVHADSKIKFALNGQFAAFHVVPGPDDAHRGRLEMKILVDGKQVFSSGKVSSASFQAKALDISVAGAKELTLVVTDGGDGPGGDHASWADAYLTIAD
;
A
#
# COMPACT_ATOMS: atom_id res chain seq x y z
N MET A 1 -61.17 23.83 10.44
CA MET A 1 -61.44 22.53 9.79
C MET A 1 -60.33 22.29 8.78
N LYS A 2 -59.75 21.09 8.78
CA LYS A 2 -58.52 20.58 8.11
C LYS A 2 -58.52 20.81 6.57
N PHE A 3 -57.39 20.91 5.84
CA PHE A 3 -56.43 19.82 5.52
C PHE A 3 -55.08 20.29 4.89
N PHE A 4 -54.08 19.41 5.03
CA PHE A 4 -52.65 19.43 4.63
C PHE A 4 -52.39 19.17 3.12
N THR A 5 -51.19 19.53 2.60
CA THR A 5 -50.16 18.60 2.02
C THR A 5 -48.81 19.34 1.77
N ARG A 6 -47.69 18.64 2.06
CA ARG A 6 -46.28 19.08 2.07
C ARG A 6 -45.59 19.02 0.69
N PHE A 7 -44.59 19.88 0.46
CA PHE A 7 -43.56 19.73 -0.59
C PHE A 7 -42.17 19.61 0.08
N LEU A 8 -41.36 18.64 -0.37
CA LEU A 8 -40.03 18.31 0.17
C LEU A 8 -38.91 19.05 -0.58
N ILE A 9 -37.87 19.40 0.18
CA ILE A 9 -36.64 20.09 -0.20
C ILE A 9 -35.64 19.11 -0.84
N LEU A 10 -35.04 19.48 -1.98
CA LEU A 10 -33.95 18.75 -2.63
C LEU A 10 -32.62 19.43 -2.27
N LEU A 11 -31.79 18.78 -1.45
CA LEU A 11 -30.41 19.16 -1.14
C LEU A 11 -29.47 18.44 -2.13
N GLY A 12 -28.90 19.19 -3.08
CA GLY A 12 -27.84 18.70 -3.97
C GLY A 12 -26.48 18.86 -3.30
N LEU A 13 -25.86 17.74 -2.91
CA LEU A 13 -24.45 17.68 -2.50
C LEU A 13 -23.58 17.60 -3.76
N ILE A 14 -22.80 18.66 -4.01
CA ILE A 14 -21.79 18.71 -5.07
C ILE A 14 -20.54 17.98 -4.54
N ALA A 15 -20.24 16.81 -5.10
CA ALA A 15 -19.01 16.08 -4.85
C ALA A 15 -17.86 16.73 -5.65
N VAL A 16 -16.81 17.17 -4.95
CA VAL A 16 -15.58 17.71 -5.53
C VAL A 16 -14.61 16.55 -5.80
N PRO A 17 -14.06 16.37 -7.02
CA PRO A 17 -13.11 15.32 -7.33
C PRO A 17 -11.71 15.66 -6.78
N VAL A 18 -11.13 14.72 -6.04
CA VAL A 18 -9.79 14.78 -5.43
C VAL A 18 -8.73 14.33 -6.44
N ILE A 19 -8.20 15.22 -7.27
CA ILE A 19 -7.09 14.91 -8.19
C ILE A 19 -5.81 14.74 -7.39
N GLN A 20 -5.16 13.58 -7.46
CA GLN A 20 -3.80 13.35 -6.98
C GLN A 20 -2.92 13.14 -8.22
N THR A 21 -2.25 14.19 -8.70
CA THR A 21 -1.29 14.10 -9.82
C THR A 21 0.15 13.93 -9.33
N LEU A 22 0.91 13.05 -9.97
CA LEU A 22 2.37 13.20 -10.14
C LEU A 22 2.71 13.27 -11.63
N ALA A 23 3.60 14.22 -11.94
CA ALA A 23 4.36 14.49 -13.17
C ALA A 23 3.79 13.96 -14.51
N ALA A 24 2.63 14.46 -14.92
CA ALA A 24 2.29 14.40 -16.33
C ALA A 24 3.18 15.35 -17.15
N ASP A 25 3.59 14.90 -18.35
CA ASP A 25 4.51 15.55 -19.28
C ASP A 25 3.86 16.75 -20.01
N PHE A 26 3.30 17.67 -19.23
CA PHE A 26 2.63 18.87 -19.71
C PHE A 26 3.64 19.96 -20.09
N ALA A 27 3.21 20.91 -20.92
CA ALA A 27 4.02 22.10 -21.15
C ALA A 27 4.27 22.89 -19.85
N THR A 28 3.37 22.78 -18.86
CA THR A 28 3.44 23.41 -17.54
C THR A 28 4.56 22.86 -16.64
N THR A 29 5.05 21.64 -16.92
CA THR A 29 6.05 20.93 -16.11
C THR A 29 7.43 20.88 -16.76
N LYS A 30 7.57 21.42 -17.98
CA LYS A 30 8.85 21.45 -18.70
C LYS A 30 9.52 22.78 -18.47
N ALA A 31 10.63 22.81 -17.74
CA ALA A 31 11.41 24.03 -17.55
C ALA A 31 11.75 24.69 -18.91
N GLN A 32 11.39 25.96 -19.09
CA GLN A 32 11.66 26.72 -20.32
C GLN A 32 12.08 28.17 -19.99
N PRO A 33 13.11 28.71 -20.68
CA PRO A 33 13.44 30.13 -20.60
C PRO A 33 12.47 30.98 -21.41
N ARG A 34 12.62 32.30 -21.33
CA ARG A 34 11.85 33.28 -22.11
C ARG A 34 12.73 34.24 -22.92
N ASP A 35 12.24 35.45 -23.11
CA ASP A 35 12.77 36.55 -23.92
C ASP A 35 13.92 37.30 -23.20
N ASP A 36 14.60 38.19 -23.92
CA ASP A 36 15.85 38.81 -23.47
C ASP A 36 15.70 39.64 -22.19
N TRP A 37 14.58 40.36 -22.00
CA TRP A 37 14.36 41.12 -20.77
C TRP A 37 14.29 40.20 -19.54
N TRP A 38 13.67 39.03 -19.72
CA TRP A 38 13.48 38.04 -18.67
C TRP A 38 14.81 37.42 -18.28
N LEU A 39 15.65 37.08 -19.26
CA LEU A 39 17.00 36.56 -19.03
C LEU A 39 17.89 37.62 -18.35
N ALA A 40 17.79 38.88 -18.76
CA ALA A 40 18.53 39.97 -18.13
C ALA A 40 18.11 40.20 -16.66
N ARG A 41 16.80 40.11 -16.35
CA ARG A 41 16.32 40.16 -14.96
C ARG A 41 16.83 38.97 -14.15
N HIS A 42 16.85 37.78 -14.74
CA HIS A 42 17.38 36.59 -14.08
C HIS A 42 18.84 36.77 -13.70
N GLU A 43 19.69 37.25 -14.61
CA GLU A 43 21.09 37.52 -14.32
C GLU A 43 21.24 38.55 -13.18
N ALA A 44 20.42 39.62 -13.19
CA ALA A 44 20.42 40.59 -12.10
C ALA A 44 19.99 39.99 -10.75
N LYS A 45 19.00 39.09 -10.74
CA LYS A 45 18.57 38.40 -9.52
C LYS A 45 19.59 37.37 -9.02
N LEU A 46 20.34 36.72 -9.91
CA LEU A 46 21.47 35.87 -9.50
C LEU A 46 22.55 36.69 -8.77
N GLN A 47 22.84 37.89 -9.26
CA GLN A 47 23.80 38.79 -8.63
C GLN A 47 23.29 39.26 -7.25
N GLU A 48 22.03 39.68 -7.16
CA GLU A 48 21.39 40.08 -5.90
C GLU A 48 21.39 38.95 -4.87
N VAL A 49 21.09 37.71 -5.31
CA VAL A 49 21.15 36.51 -4.47
C VAL A 49 22.58 36.25 -3.99
N ALA A 50 23.58 36.33 -4.87
CA ALA A 50 24.97 36.12 -4.51
C ALA A 50 25.50 37.20 -3.55
N GLU A 51 25.04 38.44 -3.67
CA GLU A 51 25.44 39.57 -2.83
C GLU A 51 24.80 39.54 -1.44
N HIS A 52 23.57 39.03 -1.32
CA HIS A 52 22.76 39.09 -0.10
C HIS A 52 22.41 37.71 0.47
N ALA A 53 23.13 36.65 0.07
CA ALA A 53 22.75 35.26 0.35
C ALA A 53 22.47 34.96 1.83
N GLU A 54 23.30 35.52 2.73
CA GLU A 54 23.24 35.28 4.17
C GLU A 54 22.14 36.11 4.88
N ASP A 55 21.63 37.17 4.24
CA ASP A 55 20.74 38.15 4.87
C ASP A 55 19.26 37.93 4.50
N ILE A 56 18.94 37.09 3.51
CA ILE A 56 17.58 36.92 2.97
C ILE A 56 16.74 35.98 3.85
N ASP A 57 15.70 36.52 4.49
CA ASP A 57 14.79 35.79 5.38
C ASP A 57 13.46 35.38 4.71
N LEU A 58 12.96 36.20 3.78
CA LEU A 58 11.64 36.07 3.17
C LEU A 58 11.72 36.16 1.65
N VAL A 59 11.42 35.08 0.93
CA VAL A 59 11.43 35.09 -0.54
C VAL A 59 10.01 35.07 -1.08
N PHE A 60 9.68 35.98 -1.98
CA PHE A 60 8.45 35.93 -2.76
C PHE A 60 8.74 35.40 -4.17
N ILE A 61 8.09 34.29 -4.55
CA ILE A 61 8.22 33.70 -5.90
C ILE A 61 6.86 33.79 -6.60
N GLY A 62 6.85 34.31 -7.83
CA GLY A 62 5.62 34.34 -8.61
C GLY A 62 5.75 35.05 -9.96
N ASP A 63 4.62 35.55 -10.45
CA ASP A 63 4.48 36.18 -11.76
C ASP A 63 4.42 37.72 -11.71
N SER A 64 3.70 38.35 -12.64
CA SER A 64 3.53 39.80 -12.72
C SER A 64 2.92 40.42 -11.47
N ILE A 65 2.10 39.68 -10.75
CA ILE A 65 1.48 40.13 -9.49
C ILE A 65 2.56 40.26 -8.41
N THR A 66 3.45 39.28 -8.29
CA THR A 66 4.58 39.34 -7.35
C THR A 66 5.62 40.37 -7.82
N HIS A 67 5.93 40.40 -9.12
CA HIS A 67 6.90 41.32 -9.71
C HIS A 67 6.60 42.78 -9.39
N SER A 68 5.33 43.18 -9.51
CA SER A 68 4.93 44.58 -9.37
C SER A 68 4.82 45.06 -7.91
N MET A 69 5.05 44.19 -6.91
CA MET A 69 4.82 44.49 -5.50
C MET A 69 5.66 45.68 -5.02
N ASP A 70 6.97 45.64 -5.26
CA ASP A 70 7.89 46.68 -4.76
C ASP A 70 7.66 48.03 -5.47
N ASP A 71 7.24 47.99 -6.74
CA ASP A 71 6.95 49.20 -7.53
C ASP A 71 5.61 49.84 -7.15
N ARG A 72 4.57 49.04 -6.94
CA ARG A 72 3.19 49.51 -6.69
C ARG A 72 2.90 49.75 -5.21
N ALA A 73 3.70 49.19 -4.31
CA ALA A 73 3.56 49.34 -2.86
C ALA A 73 4.94 49.43 -2.16
N PRO A 74 5.76 50.45 -2.47
CA PRO A 74 7.12 50.55 -1.96
C PRO A 74 7.19 50.57 -0.42
N GLY A 75 8.12 49.78 0.12
CA GLY A 75 8.38 49.67 1.56
C GLY A 75 7.30 48.91 2.35
N LEU A 76 6.28 48.34 1.70
CA LEU A 76 5.14 47.74 2.38
C LEU A 76 5.49 46.39 3.03
N VAL A 77 6.37 45.60 2.40
CA VAL A 77 6.82 44.31 2.94
C VAL A 77 7.55 44.53 4.26
N GLU A 78 8.49 45.47 4.29
CA GLU A 78 9.31 45.82 5.44
C GLU A 78 8.48 46.40 6.59
N ARG A 79 7.42 47.16 6.27
CA ARG A 79 6.45 47.62 7.27
C ARG A 79 5.60 46.49 7.85
N THR A 80 5.32 45.46 7.05
CA THR A 80 4.47 44.32 7.47
C THR A 80 5.28 43.28 8.24
N PHE A 81 6.53 43.06 7.85
CA PHE A 81 7.47 42.09 8.41
C PHE A 81 8.74 42.80 8.89
N PRO A 82 8.64 43.59 9.97
CA PRO A 82 9.79 44.35 10.47
C PRO A 82 10.91 43.40 10.90
N GLY A 83 12.13 43.68 10.44
CA GLY A 83 13.33 42.91 10.79
C GLY A 83 13.59 41.69 9.90
N MET A 84 12.80 41.46 8.85
CA MET A 84 13.10 40.47 7.81
C MET A 84 13.60 41.17 6.56
N THR A 85 14.66 40.65 5.95
CA THR A 85 15.06 41.05 4.59
C THR A 85 14.27 40.21 3.58
N HIS A 86 13.58 40.87 2.64
CA HIS A 86 12.85 40.16 1.59
C HIS A 86 13.56 40.18 0.24
N LEU A 87 13.35 39.12 -0.54
CA LEU A 87 13.76 39.03 -1.93
C LEU A 87 12.53 38.79 -2.82
N ASN A 88 12.33 39.65 -3.81
CA ASN A 88 11.26 39.52 -4.79
C ASN A 88 11.73 38.83 -6.08
N LEU A 89 11.37 37.56 -6.23
CA LEU A 89 11.59 36.73 -7.42
C LEU A 89 10.32 36.61 -8.30
N GLY A 90 9.54 37.70 -8.37
CA GLY A 90 8.42 37.86 -9.29
C GLY A 90 8.86 38.32 -10.68
N TYR A 91 8.31 37.70 -11.73
CA TYR A 91 8.62 38.02 -13.13
C TYR A 91 7.33 38.20 -13.95
N SER A 92 7.26 39.28 -14.73
CA SER A 92 6.06 39.57 -15.52
C SER A 92 5.72 38.44 -16.50
N ALA A 93 4.44 38.03 -16.54
CA ALA A 93 3.91 36.98 -17.40
C ALA A 93 4.47 35.56 -17.15
N ASP A 94 5.14 35.31 -16.01
CA ASP A 94 5.62 33.98 -15.70
C ASP A 94 4.50 32.95 -15.52
N ARG A 95 4.84 31.73 -15.93
CA ARG A 95 4.05 30.50 -15.82
C ARG A 95 4.89 29.49 -15.04
N THR A 96 4.29 28.38 -14.64
CA THR A 96 4.98 27.36 -13.85
C THR A 96 6.27 26.87 -14.49
N GLU A 97 6.30 26.65 -15.80
CA GLU A 97 7.51 26.22 -16.52
C GLU A 97 8.69 27.20 -16.45
N HIS A 98 8.41 28.51 -16.33
CA HIS A 98 9.45 29.53 -16.31
C HIS A 98 10.06 29.59 -14.91
N VAL A 99 9.23 29.55 -13.86
CA VAL A 99 9.70 29.42 -12.48
C VAL A 99 10.59 28.18 -12.33
N LEU A 100 10.14 27.04 -12.85
CA LEU A 100 10.94 25.80 -12.83
C LEU A 100 12.31 25.98 -13.48
N TRP A 101 12.37 26.69 -14.61
CA TRP A 101 13.65 26.98 -15.26
C TRP A 101 14.54 27.84 -14.37
N ARG A 102 14.02 28.92 -13.77
CA ARG A 102 14.83 29.81 -12.91
C ARG A 102 15.40 29.07 -11.70
N LEU A 103 14.59 28.27 -11.03
CA LEU A 103 15.04 27.43 -9.92
C LEU A 103 16.09 26.39 -10.35
N GLN A 104 16.02 25.88 -11.57
CA GLN A 104 17.03 24.95 -12.11
C GLN A 104 18.32 25.64 -12.57
N ASN A 105 18.30 26.97 -12.71
CA ASN A 105 19.43 27.78 -13.16
C ASN A 105 19.92 28.75 -12.06
N GLY A 106 19.76 28.34 -10.80
CA GLY A 106 20.47 28.91 -9.65
C GLY A 106 19.82 30.10 -8.96
N GLU A 107 18.58 30.47 -9.31
CA GLU A 107 17.93 31.67 -8.74
C GLU A 107 17.76 31.65 -7.20
N ILE A 108 17.89 30.48 -6.58
CA ILE A 108 17.80 30.30 -5.13
C ILE A 108 19.02 29.54 -4.57
N ASP A 109 20.10 29.44 -5.34
CA ASP A 109 21.30 28.75 -4.88
C ASP A 109 22.01 29.59 -3.80
N GLY A 110 22.40 28.93 -2.71
CA GLY A 110 23.20 29.55 -1.65
C GLY A 110 22.41 30.31 -0.57
N ILE A 111 21.11 30.53 -0.75
CA ILE A 111 20.23 31.12 0.27
C ILE A 111 19.58 30.04 1.15
N SER A 112 19.12 30.43 2.34
CA SER A 112 18.33 29.58 3.23
C SER A 112 17.26 30.42 3.98
N PRO A 113 16.27 30.98 3.27
CA PRO A 113 15.28 31.85 3.89
C PRO A 113 14.43 31.09 4.91
N GLU A 114 13.93 31.78 5.93
CA GLU A 114 12.98 31.20 6.87
C GLU A 114 11.67 30.82 6.15
N ILE A 115 11.21 31.69 5.24
CA ILE A 115 9.92 31.52 4.54
C ILE A 115 10.05 31.82 3.04
N VAL A 116 9.43 30.96 2.23
CA VAL A 116 9.20 31.19 0.80
C VAL A 116 7.71 31.30 0.54
N VAL A 117 7.24 32.46 0.07
CA VAL A 117 5.85 32.68 -0.34
C VAL A 117 5.74 32.42 -1.85
N LEU A 118 5.00 31.38 -2.23
CA LEU A 118 4.79 30.98 -3.63
C LEU A 118 3.37 31.30 -4.07
N MET A 119 3.23 32.13 -5.12
CA MET A 119 1.96 32.40 -5.80
C MET A 119 2.20 32.41 -7.31
N ILE A 120 1.68 31.40 -8.01
CA ILE A 120 1.87 31.24 -9.46
C ILE A 120 0.68 30.49 -10.07
N GLY A 121 0.34 30.81 -11.33
CA GLY A 121 -0.62 30.03 -12.13
C GLY A 121 -1.61 30.86 -12.94
N THR A 122 -1.79 32.15 -12.64
CA THR A 122 -2.80 32.98 -13.34
C THR A 122 -2.48 33.19 -14.82
N ASN A 123 -1.20 33.11 -15.22
CA ASN A 123 -0.81 33.19 -16.63
C ASN A 123 -1.00 31.85 -17.37
N ASN A 124 -0.89 30.72 -16.67
CA ASN A 124 -1.24 29.41 -17.23
C ASN A 124 -2.74 29.36 -17.58
N THR A 125 -3.60 29.87 -16.69
CA THR A 125 -5.04 29.95 -16.93
C THR A 125 -5.43 31.08 -17.88
N GLY A 126 -4.79 32.24 -17.78
CA GLY A 126 -5.14 33.43 -18.55
C GLY A 126 -4.68 33.43 -20.00
N GLN A 127 -3.39 33.18 -20.23
CA GLN A 127 -2.80 33.28 -21.57
C GLN A 127 -2.94 31.98 -22.35
N ARG A 128 -2.59 30.84 -21.74
CA ARG A 128 -2.60 29.53 -22.41
C ARG A 128 -3.91 28.76 -22.21
N LYS A 129 -4.67 29.10 -21.16
CA LYS A 129 -5.90 28.39 -20.73
C LYS A 129 -5.64 26.90 -20.47
N ASP A 130 -4.51 26.63 -19.83
CA ASP A 130 -4.14 25.28 -19.42
C ASP A 130 -5.22 24.68 -18.52
N PRO A 131 -5.51 23.37 -18.65
CA PRO A 131 -6.36 22.69 -17.69
C PRO A 131 -5.81 22.82 -16.26
N ALA A 132 -6.71 22.85 -15.27
CA ALA A 132 -6.35 23.01 -13.86
C ALA A 132 -5.32 21.97 -13.41
N ALA A 133 -5.55 20.69 -13.73
CA ALA A 133 -4.66 19.59 -13.38
C ALA A 133 -3.24 19.76 -13.94
N GLU A 134 -3.07 20.35 -15.13
CA GLU A 134 -1.75 20.63 -15.71
C GLU A 134 -1.02 21.72 -14.93
N THR A 135 -1.74 22.80 -14.59
CA THR A 135 -1.18 23.92 -13.82
C THR A 135 -0.79 23.47 -12.41
N VAL A 136 -1.64 22.68 -11.75
CA VAL A 136 -1.33 22.09 -10.43
C VAL A 136 -0.13 21.16 -10.53
N GLY A 137 0.03 20.40 -11.62
CA GLY A 137 1.24 19.61 -11.89
C GLY A 137 2.51 20.46 -11.93
N GLY A 138 2.47 21.62 -12.60
CA GLY A 138 3.57 22.59 -12.62
C GLY A 138 3.88 23.16 -11.25
N ILE A 139 2.86 23.57 -10.48
CA ILE A 139 3.01 24.08 -9.11
C ILE A 139 3.63 23.01 -8.20
N SER A 140 3.16 21.76 -8.30
CA SER A 140 3.72 20.63 -7.55
C SER A 140 5.21 20.45 -7.81
N GLN A 141 5.68 20.59 -9.06
CA GLN A 141 7.11 20.48 -9.35
C GLN A 141 7.92 21.66 -8.80
N ILE A 142 7.34 22.85 -8.73
CA ILE A 142 8.00 24.01 -8.10
C ILE A 142 8.14 23.74 -6.61
N VAL A 143 7.08 23.27 -5.94
CA VAL A 143 7.13 22.88 -4.52
C VAL A 143 8.20 21.80 -4.30
N ASP A 144 8.24 20.76 -5.13
CA ASP A 144 9.27 19.71 -5.06
C ASP A 144 10.70 20.28 -5.23
N ALA A 145 10.88 21.26 -6.13
CA ALA A 145 12.16 21.92 -6.34
C ALA A 145 12.58 22.76 -5.12
N LEU A 146 11.64 23.50 -4.53
CA LEU A 146 11.87 24.28 -3.32
C LEU A 146 12.23 23.38 -2.13
N GLN A 147 11.49 22.30 -1.89
CA GLN A 147 11.80 21.38 -0.78
C GLN A 147 13.16 20.67 -0.95
N ARG A 148 13.65 20.54 -2.18
CA ARG A 148 14.96 19.95 -2.48
C ARG A 148 16.11 20.93 -2.29
N GLN A 149 15.95 22.16 -2.80
CA GLN A 149 17.01 23.17 -2.82
C GLN A 149 17.06 23.95 -1.50
N LEU A 150 15.90 24.16 -0.87
CA LEU A 150 15.72 24.88 0.40
C LEU A 150 15.04 23.97 1.44
N PRO A 151 15.68 22.85 1.86
CA PRO A 151 15.06 21.85 2.72
C PRO A 151 14.71 22.35 4.13
N GLU A 152 15.29 23.48 4.55
CA GLU A 152 15.06 24.12 5.86
C GLU A 152 13.97 25.22 5.81
N SER A 153 13.60 25.68 4.63
CA SER A 153 12.63 26.78 4.46
C SER A 153 11.19 26.29 4.56
N LYS A 154 10.32 27.13 5.11
CA LYS A 154 8.87 26.92 5.10
C LYS A 154 8.26 27.54 3.84
N VAL A 155 7.66 26.73 2.99
CA VAL A 155 6.95 27.16 1.78
C VAL A 155 5.50 27.47 2.11
N LEU A 156 5.12 28.74 2.03
CA LEU A 156 3.73 29.20 2.07
C LEU A 156 3.19 29.30 0.63
N LEU A 157 2.51 28.24 0.20
CA LEU A 157 1.81 28.18 -1.08
C LEU A 157 0.47 28.92 -0.99
N LEU A 158 0.35 30.01 -1.73
CA LEU A 158 -0.90 30.78 -1.81
C LEU A 158 -1.81 30.21 -2.90
N SER A 159 -3.11 30.37 -2.68
CA SER A 159 -4.11 30.19 -3.75
C SER A 159 -3.87 31.19 -4.89
N VAL A 160 -4.14 30.79 -6.12
CA VAL A 160 -4.13 31.68 -7.28
C VAL A 160 -5.25 32.70 -7.09
N PHE A 161 -4.88 33.98 -7.13
CA PHE A 161 -5.80 35.09 -6.82
C PHE A 161 -7.03 35.11 -7.73
N PRO A 162 -8.16 35.66 -7.24
CA PRO A 162 -9.33 35.85 -8.06
C PRO A 162 -9.01 36.82 -9.20
N ARG A 163 -9.66 36.59 -10.35
CA ARG A 163 -9.61 37.48 -11.51
C ARG A 163 -11.00 37.58 -12.12
N GLY A 164 -11.29 38.66 -12.83
CA GLY A 164 -12.64 38.94 -13.30
C GLY A 164 -13.57 39.35 -12.15
N GLU A 165 -14.63 40.09 -12.49
CA GLU A 165 -15.46 40.79 -11.50
C GLU A 165 -16.31 39.84 -10.66
N THR A 166 -16.86 38.78 -11.25
CA THR A 166 -17.83 37.90 -10.58
C THR A 166 -17.36 36.44 -10.56
N ALA A 167 -18.01 35.59 -9.75
CA ALA A 167 -17.67 34.16 -9.64
C ALA A 167 -17.94 33.37 -10.93
N GLU A 168 -18.74 33.93 -11.83
CA GLU A 168 -19.09 33.37 -13.13
C GLU A 168 -18.02 33.63 -14.22
N ASP A 169 -16.99 34.44 -13.94
CA ASP A 169 -15.89 34.64 -14.88
C ASP A 169 -15.19 33.29 -15.17
N PRO A 170 -15.06 32.88 -16.45
CA PRO A 170 -14.51 31.57 -16.79
C PRO A 170 -13.07 31.35 -16.31
N LEU A 171 -12.26 32.41 -16.25
CA LEU A 171 -10.88 32.32 -15.77
C LEU A 171 -10.83 32.25 -14.25
N ARG A 172 -11.76 32.91 -13.55
CA ARG A 172 -11.94 32.73 -12.09
C ARG A 172 -12.32 31.30 -11.76
N GLN A 173 -13.29 30.72 -12.47
CA GLN A 173 -13.70 29.32 -12.27
C GLN A 173 -12.54 28.34 -12.50
N LEU A 174 -11.66 28.63 -13.46
CA LEU A 174 -10.47 27.82 -13.70
C LEU A 174 -9.44 27.97 -12.56
N ASN A 175 -9.21 29.18 -12.05
CA ASN A 175 -8.38 29.40 -10.87
C ASN A 175 -8.96 28.68 -9.63
N GLU A 176 -10.28 28.70 -9.42
CA GLU A 176 -10.90 28.00 -8.29
C GLU A 176 -10.77 26.47 -8.40
N LYS A 177 -10.78 25.91 -9.61
CA LYS A 177 -10.46 24.48 -9.81
C LYS A 177 -9.02 24.14 -9.41
N ILE A 178 -8.07 25.02 -9.70
CA ILE A 178 -6.67 24.88 -9.24
C ILE A 178 -6.62 24.98 -7.72
N ASN A 179 -7.24 26.02 -7.15
CA ASN A 179 -7.22 26.29 -5.70
C ASN A 179 -7.84 25.17 -4.87
N ALA A 180 -8.86 24.48 -5.39
CA ALA A 180 -9.44 23.30 -4.75
C ALA A 180 -8.43 22.15 -4.59
N GLU A 181 -7.40 22.10 -5.44
CA GLU A 181 -6.38 21.05 -5.41
C GLU A 181 -5.14 21.43 -4.60
N LEU A 182 -4.76 22.72 -4.51
CA LEU A 182 -3.52 23.15 -3.85
C LEU A 182 -3.35 22.70 -2.38
N PRO A 183 -4.40 22.59 -1.54
CA PRO A 183 -4.24 22.07 -0.17
C PRO A 183 -3.57 20.71 -0.09
N ARG A 184 -3.70 19.86 -1.13
CA ARG A 184 -3.09 18.52 -1.15
C ARG A 184 -1.57 18.53 -1.29
N LEU A 185 -0.99 19.65 -1.71
CA LEU A 185 0.45 19.83 -1.86
C LEU A 185 1.10 20.24 -0.52
N ALA A 186 0.31 20.65 0.47
CA ALA A 186 0.80 20.95 1.81
C ALA A 186 1.06 19.66 2.60
N ASP A 187 2.23 19.58 3.24
CA ASP A 187 2.62 18.47 4.12
C ASP A 187 2.46 18.81 5.62
N GLY A 188 2.13 20.07 5.91
CA GLY A 188 1.93 20.60 7.26
C GLY A 188 3.20 20.69 8.09
N GLN A 189 4.38 20.56 7.46
CA GLN A 189 5.70 20.63 8.12
C GLN A 189 6.59 21.68 7.44
N ASN A 190 6.82 21.51 6.15
CA ASN A 190 7.63 22.42 5.35
C ASN A 190 6.81 23.10 4.25
N VAL A 191 5.66 22.56 3.87
CA VAL A 191 4.75 23.16 2.89
C VAL A 191 3.39 23.39 3.51
N PHE A 192 2.93 24.63 3.41
CA PHE A 192 1.68 25.11 3.97
C PHE A 192 0.87 25.77 2.87
N HIS A 193 -0.45 25.53 2.85
CA HIS A 193 -1.34 26.21 1.92
C HIS A 193 -2.16 27.29 2.64
N LEU A 194 -2.35 28.42 1.98
CA LEU A 194 -3.22 29.49 2.45
C LEU A 194 -4.08 30.02 1.30
N ASN A 195 -5.40 29.97 1.48
CA ASN A 195 -6.34 30.69 0.63
C ASN A 195 -6.62 32.07 1.22
N ILE A 196 -6.23 33.12 0.48
CA ILE A 196 -6.48 34.52 0.87
C ILE A 196 -7.54 35.19 0.00
N ASN A 197 -8.18 34.46 -0.93
CA ASN A 197 -9.01 35.05 -1.98
C ASN A 197 -10.13 35.92 -1.42
N ASP A 198 -10.75 35.51 -0.32
CA ASP A 198 -11.83 36.26 0.33
C ASP A 198 -11.40 37.66 0.81
N ALA A 199 -10.11 37.88 1.08
CA ALA A 199 -9.60 39.19 1.48
C ALA A 199 -9.65 40.23 0.35
N PHE A 200 -9.75 39.79 -0.92
CA PHE A 200 -9.84 40.67 -2.09
C PHE A 200 -11.29 40.95 -2.52
N LEU A 201 -12.26 40.21 -1.99
CA LEU A 201 -13.64 40.24 -2.46
C LEU A 201 -14.52 41.14 -1.58
N ASP A 202 -15.55 41.73 -2.18
CA ASP A 202 -16.60 42.43 -1.43
C ASP A 202 -17.59 41.44 -0.78
N ALA A 203 -18.56 41.96 -0.02
CA ALA A 203 -19.57 41.16 0.67
C ALA A 203 -20.48 40.36 -0.28
N GLU A 204 -20.54 40.73 -1.55
CA GLU A 204 -21.27 40.01 -2.60
C GLU A 204 -20.36 39.02 -3.38
N GLY A 205 -19.10 38.86 -2.97
CA GLY A 205 -18.13 37.95 -3.60
C GLY A 205 -17.53 38.49 -4.90
N ARG A 206 -17.69 39.79 -5.21
CA ARG A 206 -17.13 40.43 -6.41
C ARG A 206 -15.72 40.94 -6.15
N LEU A 207 -14.91 41.00 -7.21
CA LEU A 207 -13.57 41.57 -7.18
C LEU A 207 -13.63 43.08 -7.50
N PRO A 208 -13.38 43.98 -6.52
CA PRO A 208 -13.53 45.41 -6.73
C PRO A 208 -12.41 46.01 -7.58
N LYS A 209 -12.75 46.94 -8.49
CA LYS A 209 -11.78 47.67 -9.32
C LYS A 209 -10.91 48.66 -8.54
N ASP A 210 -11.33 49.05 -7.33
CA ASP A 210 -10.48 49.85 -6.43
C ASP A 210 -9.43 49.00 -5.70
N VAL A 211 -9.47 47.66 -5.84
CA VAL A 211 -8.46 46.71 -5.34
C VAL A 211 -7.61 46.18 -6.50
N MET A 212 -8.25 45.72 -7.58
CA MET A 212 -7.59 45.29 -8.82
C MET A 212 -8.21 46.04 -10.02
N PRO A 213 -7.63 47.18 -10.46
CA PRO A 213 -8.24 48.05 -11.48
C PRO A 213 -8.56 47.38 -12.82
N ASP A 214 -7.76 46.40 -13.22
CA ASP A 214 -7.94 45.58 -14.41
C ASP A 214 -8.54 44.20 -14.10
N LEU A 215 -9.03 44.00 -12.88
CA LEU A 215 -9.57 42.74 -12.36
C LEU A 215 -8.56 41.59 -12.38
N LEU A 216 -7.26 41.90 -12.27
CA LEU A 216 -6.17 40.92 -12.21
C LEU A 216 -4.99 41.37 -11.33
N HIS A 217 -4.50 42.58 -11.53
CA HIS A 217 -3.29 43.07 -10.86
C HIS A 217 -3.66 43.97 -9.68
N PRO A 218 -3.17 43.68 -8.46
CA PRO A 218 -3.33 44.56 -7.31
C PRO A 218 -2.80 45.97 -7.57
N ASN A 219 -3.53 46.98 -7.10
CA ASN A 219 -2.95 48.30 -6.83
C ASN A 219 -2.39 48.33 -5.38
N GLN A 220 -1.95 49.49 -4.89
CA GLN A 220 -1.43 49.62 -3.52
C GLN A 220 -2.39 49.05 -2.45
N LYS A 221 -3.68 49.38 -2.52
CA LYS A 221 -4.71 48.84 -1.59
C LYS A 221 -4.81 47.32 -1.68
N GLY A 222 -4.70 46.76 -2.88
CA GLY A 222 -4.65 45.31 -3.07
C GLY A 222 -3.42 44.66 -2.43
N TYR A 223 -2.23 45.27 -2.53
CA TYR A 223 -1.04 44.73 -1.83
C TYR A 223 -1.16 44.86 -0.30
N GLU A 224 -1.77 45.92 0.21
CA GLU A 224 -2.07 46.06 1.65
C GLU A 224 -2.98 44.92 2.14
N LEU A 225 -4.02 44.58 1.38
CA LEU A 225 -4.88 43.43 1.68
C LEU A 225 -4.13 42.10 1.60
N TRP A 226 -3.30 41.90 0.58
CA TRP A 226 -2.47 40.68 0.45
C TRP A 226 -1.57 40.50 1.67
N LEU A 227 -0.73 41.50 1.96
CA LEU A 227 0.27 41.38 3.02
C LEU A 227 -0.39 41.27 4.41
N ALA A 228 -1.48 41.99 4.67
CA ALA A 228 -2.28 41.82 5.88
C ALA A 228 -2.88 40.41 6.02
N ALA A 229 -3.33 39.80 4.92
CA ALA A 229 -3.92 38.47 4.95
C ALA A 229 -2.90 37.36 5.22
N ILE A 230 -1.66 37.49 4.72
CA ILE A 230 -0.61 36.48 4.96
C ILE A 230 0.12 36.68 6.28
N GLN A 231 0.12 37.89 6.84
CA GLN A 231 0.92 38.24 8.03
C GLN A 231 0.70 37.29 9.23
N PRO A 232 -0.54 36.94 9.63
CA PRO A 232 -0.76 36.02 10.74
C PRO A 232 -0.16 34.64 10.49
N LYS A 233 -0.29 34.13 9.26
CA LYS A 233 0.26 32.82 8.90
C LYS A 233 1.79 32.86 8.85
N VAL A 234 2.40 33.90 8.28
CA VAL A 234 3.85 34.07 8.29
C VAL A 234 4.38 34.11 9.73
N GLN A 235 3.74 34.86 10.63
CA GLN A 235 4.11 34.91 12.05
C GLN A 235 3.95 33.55 12.75
N GLU A 236 2.87 32.82 12.47
CA GLU A 236 2.67 31.44 12.95
C GLU A 236 3.82 30.53 12.49
N LEU A 237 4.19 30.60 11.21
CA LEU A 237 5.28 29.80 10.64
C LEU A 237 6.65 30.16 11.22
N LEU A 238 6.92 31.43 11.49
CA LEU A 238 8.15 31.86 12.18
C LEU A 238 8.18 31.39 13.64
N ALA A 239 7.03 31.33 14.31
CA ALA A 239 6.92 30.86 15.68
C ALA A 239 6.99 29.33 15.82
N MET A 240 6.84 28.57 14.72
CA MET A 240 7.01 27.12 14.73
C MET A 240 8.42 26.75 15.17
N GLN A 241 8.52 25.74 16.02
CA GLN A 241 9.81 25.22 16.49
C GLN A 241 10.68 24.81 15.29
N LYS A 242 11.89 25.40 15.18
CA LYS A 242 12.92 24.89 14.26
C LYS A 242 13.35 23.51 14.75
N LEU A 243 13.10 22.50 13.93
CA LEU A 243 13.51 21.13 14.19
C LEU A 243 14.95 20.92 13.68
N PRO A 244 15.78 20.12 14.39
CA PRO A 244 17.14 19.89 13.96
C PRO A 244 17.17 19.07 12.66
N THR A 245 18.05 19.45 11.75
CA THR A 245 18.33 18.72 10.52
C THR A 245 19.31 17.56 10.80
N PRO A 246 19.37 16.53 9.93
CA PRO A 246 20.37 15.49 10.06
C PRO A 246 21.81 16.03 10.15
N PRO A 247 22.30 16.95 9.29
CA PRO A 247 23.65 17.51 9.45
C PRO A 247 23.90 18.14 10.83
N GLU A 248 22.96 18.90 11.39
CA GLU A 248 23.09 19.48 12.73
C GLU A 248 23.16 18.41 13.82
N VAL A 249 22.35 17.34 13.72
CA VAL A 249 22.41 16.21 14.66
C VAL A 249 23.78 15.53 14.63
N TRP A 250 24.41 15.45 13.47
CA TRP A 250 25.68 14.75 13.26
C TRP A 250 26.92 15.65 13.37
N ALA A 251 26.76 16.96 13.51
CA ALA A 251 27.86 17.93 13.46
C ALA A 251 28.98 17.65 14.48
N ASP A 252 28.62 17.20 15.68
CA ASP A 252 29.58 16.93 16.77
C ASP A 252 30.00 15.46 16.87
N TYR A 253 29.53 14.60 15.98
CA TYR A 253 29.87 13.18 16.01
C TYR A 253 30.93 12.83 14.98
N ASP A 254 32.16 12.63 15.46
CA ASP A 254 33.27 12.14 14.64
C ASP A 254 33.50 10.63 14.89
N PRO A 255 33.20 9.76 13.90
CA PRO A 255 33.40 8.32 14.04
C PRO A 255 34.88 7.89 13.95
N ASP A 256 35.80 8.76 13.55
CA ASP A 256 37.23 8.48 13.44
C ASP A 256 37.98 8.74 14.77
N VAL A 257 37.38 9.47 15.71
CA VAL A 257 38.00 9.84 17.00
C VAL A 257 38.00 8.68 18.01
N GLY A 258 39.09 8.60 18.79
CA GLY A 258 39.29 7.62 19.85
C GLY A 258 39.88 6.31 19.36
N ASP A 259 40.56 5.58 20.25
CA ASP A 259 41.14 4.28 19.92
C ASP A 259 40.06 3.23 19.66
N TYR A 260 40.33 2.29 18.75
CA TYR A 260 39.42 1.17 18.53
C TYR A 260 39.42 0.17 19.69
N ASN A 261 40.44 0.18 20.57
CA ASN A 261 40.67 -0.83 21.61
C ASN A 261 40.31 -2.23 21.12
N GLU A 262 40.92 -2.61 20.00
CA GLU A 262 40.59 -3.83 19.27
C GLU A 262 40.88 -5.05 20.14
N GLU A 263 39.87 -5.91 20.26
CA GLU A 263 40.00 -7.23 20.88
C GLU A 263 39.69 -8.28 19.81
N ILE A 264 40.72 -8.99 19.37
CA ILE A 264 40.57 -10.05 18.36
C ILE A 264 39.92 -11.26 19.01
N VAL A 265 38.75 -11.63 18.50
CA VAL A 265 38.01 -12.84 18.89
C VAL A 265 38.53 -14.04 18.11
N ARG A 266 38.78 -13.86 16.80
CA ARG A 266 39.31 -14.88 15.90
C ARG A 266 40.03 -14.22 14.74
N GLU A 267 41.16 -14.79 14.34
CA GLU A 267 41.89 -14.39 13.13
C GLU A 267 42.48 -15.63 12.46
N GLU A 268 42.23 -15.80 11.17
CA GLU A 268 42.79 -16.92 10.40
C GLU A 268 42.82 -16.62 8.90
N VAL A 269 43.67 -17.34 8.18
CA VAL A 269 43.57 -17.48 6.72
C VAL A 269 43.04 -18.87 6.41
N ARG A 270 41.96 -18.94 5.63
CA ARG A 270 41.37 -20.19 5.17
C ARG A 270 40.95 -20.05 3.71
N ASP A 271 41.36 -21.01 2.88
CA ASP A 271 41.06 -21.06 1.45
C ASP A 271 41.46 -19.77 0.69
N GLY A 272 42.61 -19.17 1.06
CA GLY A 272 43.12 -17.93 0.45
C GLY A 272 42.37 -16.66 0.86
N ILE A 273 41.53 -16.73 1.90
CA ILE A 273 40.78 -15.60 2.45
C ILE A 273 41.24 -15.37 3.89
N TYR A 274 41.60 -14.13 4.19
CA TYR A 274 41.88 -13.66 5.53
C TYR A 274 40.56 -13.25 6.21
N TYR A 275 40.31 -13.82 7.38
CA TYR A 275 39.16 -13.55 8.23
C TYR A 275 39.63 -12.95 9.55
N ARG A 276 38.91 -11.93 10.03
CA ARG A 276 39.07 -11.40 11.39
C ARG A 276 37.72 -11.10 12.02
N GLU A 277 37.54 -11.56 13.25
CA GLU A 277 36.42 -11.19 14.11
C GLU A 277 36.98 -10.42 15.29
N SER A 278 36.38 -9.28 15.62
CA SER A 278 36.90 -8.36 16.62
C SER A 278 35.80 -7.63 17.37
N TYR A 279 36.09 -7.22 18.60
CA TYR A 279 35.38 -6.12 19.25
C TYR A 279 36.15 -4.82 19.07
N ILE A 280 35.44 -3.75 18.77
CA ILE A 280 35.99 -2.39 18.74
C ILE A 280 35.17 -1.44 19.62
N SER A 281 35.79 -0.38 20.12
CA SER A 281 35.12 0.72 20.81
C SER A 281 34.45 1.67 19.80
N ALA A 282 33.20 2.00 20.06
CA ALA A 282 32.52 3.17 19.54
C ALA A 282 32.15 4.08 20.71
N TYR A 283 32.52 5.35 20.66
CA TYR A 283 32.17 6.32 21.69
C TYR A 283 30.94 7.10 21.24
N VAL A 284 29.79 6.88 21.90
CA VAL A 284 28.52 7.49 21.51
C VAL A 284 27.88 8.10 22.74
N ASN A 285 27.50 9.39 22.67
CA ASN A 285 26.91 10.14 23.79
C ASN A 285 27.72 10.02 25.11
N GLY A 286 29.05 10.01 25.03
CA GLY A 286 29.96 9.91 26.19
C GLY A 286 30.19 8.50 26.73
N GLU A 287 29.52 7.49 26.17
CA GLU A 287 29.62 6.10 26.61
C GLU A 287 30.39 5.24 25.59
N GLU A 288 31.08 4.21 26.07
CA GLU A 288 31.72 3.21 25.22
C GLU A 288 30.74 2.07 24.88
N VAL A 289 30.52 1.85 23.58
CA VAL A 289 29.83 0.68 23.04
C VAL A 289 30.88 -0.27 22.46
N ARG A 290 30.84 -1.56 22.87
CA ARG A 290 31.74 -2.58 22.31
C ARG A 290 31.08 -3.24 21.11
N VAL A 291 31.45 -2.80 19.91
CA VAL A 291 30.86 -3.22 18.64
C VAL A 291 31.55 -4.48 18.14
N TYR A 292 30.79 -5.54 17.90
CA TYR A 292 31.30 -6.78 17.32
C TYR A 292 31.32 -6.70 15.79
N CYS A 293 32.49 -6.96 15.20
CA CYS A 293 32.75 -6.87 13.77
C CYS A 293 33.26 -8.21 13.21
N LYS A 294 32.94 -8.46 11.94
CA LYS A 294 33.53 -9.52 11.11
C LYS A 294 34.09 -8.90 9.83
N TYR A 295 35.30 -9.29 9.47
CA TYR A 295 36.01 -8.81 8.31
C TYR A 295 36.51 -9.99 7.48
N ALA A 296 36.39 -9.87 6.16
CA ALA A 296 36.90 -10.85 5.22
C ALA A 296 37.48 -10.16 3.98
N VAL A 297 38.65 -10.60 3.54
CA VAL A 297 39.32 -10.12 2.32
C VAL A 297 40.22 -11.23 1.77
N LYS A 298 40.46 -11.26 0.46
CA LYS A 298 41.45 -12.17 -0.12
C LYS A 298 42.84 -11.89 0.46
N GLU A 299 43.56 -12.95 0.80
CA GLU A 299 44.90 -12.86 1.37
C GLU A 299 45.85 -12.12 0.42
N GLY A 300 46.66 -11.21 0.99
CA GLY A 300 47.71 -10.48 0.26
C GLY A 300 47.22 -9.35 -0.65
N VAL A 301 45.90 -9.11 -0.76
CA VAL A 301 45.37 -7.99 -1.54
C VAL A 301 45.74 -6.65 -0.91
N LYS A 302 46.03 -5.66 -1.76
CA LYS A 302 46.23 -4.26 -1.40
C LYS A 302 45.29 -3.39 -2.22
N ASN A 303 44.86 -2.27 -1.65
CA ASN A 303 43.92 -1.35 -2.28
C ASN A 303 42.64 -2.08 -2.76
N ALA A 304 42.08 -2.96 -1.94
CA ALA A 304 40.77 -3.56 -2.17
C ALA A 304 39.68 -2.48 -2.04
N PRO A 305 38.66 -2.45 -2.90
CA PRO A 305 37.47 -1.67 -2.61
C PRO A 305 36.82 -2.18 -1.32
N GLY A 306 36.39 -1.27 -0.45
CA GLY A 306 35.74 -1.57 0.81
C GLY A 306 34.22 -1.70 0.65
N LEU A 307 33.62 -2.70 1.28
CA LEU A 307 32.17 -2.85 1.38
C LEU A 307 31.75 -3.04 2.84
N LEU A 308 30.89 -2.16 3.33
CA LEU A 308 30.16 -2.39 4.58
C LEU A 308 28.88 -3.19 4.29
N ASP A 309 28.74 -4.37 4.86
CA ASP A 309 27.60 -5.28 4.68
C ASP A 309 26.80 -5.43 5.97
N VAL A 310 25.57 -4.91 5.97
CA VAL A 310 24.79 -4.70 7.18
C VAL A 310 23.55 -5.58 7.19
N HIS A 311 23.49 -6.48 8.17
CA HIS A 311 22.42 -7.45 8.32
C HIS A 311 21.06 -6.80 8.64
N GLY A 312 19.98 -7.55 8.48
CA GLY A 312 18.65 -7.16 8.98
C GLY A 312 18.45 -7.51 10.45
N TRP A 313 17.34 -7.04 11.06
CA TRP A 313 17.05 -7.17 12.50
C TRP A 313 17.40 -8.54 13.08
N MET A 314 16.88 -9.62 12.47
CA MET A 314 17.06 -10.99 12.99
C MET A 314 18.35 -11.65 12.50
N GLY A 315 19.02 -11.09 11.48
CA GLY A 315 20.29 -11.58 10.96
C GLY A 315 21.47 -11.16 11.82
N GLY A 316 22.61 -11.82 11.69
CA GLY A 316 23.86 -11.44 12.35
C GLY A 316 24.92 -10.99 11.36
N PRO A 317 26.03 -10.39 11.83
CA PRO A 317 27.11 -9.95 10.95
C PRO A 317 27.71 -11.15 10.22
N ASN A 318 27.68 -11.09 8.89
CA ASN A 318 28.24 -12.11 8.02
C ASN A 318 28.70 -11.45 6.71
N PRO A 319 30.01 -11.29 6.47
CA PRO A 319 30.51 -10.69 5.23
C PRO A 319 30.02 -11.45 3.99
N ASP A 320 29.49 -10.74 3.00
CA ASP A 320 29.11 -11.34 1.72
C ASP A 320 30.33 -11.85 0.94
N MET A 321 30.48 -13.17 0.94
CA MET A 321 31.60 -13.86 0.31
C MET A 321 31.63 -13.73 -1.20
N SER A 322 30.53 -13.38 -1.88
CA SER A 322 30.56 -13.11 -3.32
C SER A 322 31.44 -11.90 -3.64
N TYR A 323 31.35 -10.82 -2.85
CA TYR A 323 32.19 -9.64 -3.00
C TYR A 323 33.63 -9.89 -2.56
N VAL A 324 33.85 -10.66 -1.48
CA VAL A 324 35.20 -11.10 -1.09
C VAL A 324 35.87 -11.87 -2.23
N ASN A 325 35.14 -12.80 -2.84
CA ASN A 325 35.61 -13.57 -3.99
C ASN A 325 35.82 -12.72 -5.25
N ASP A 326 35.13 -11.59 -5.38
CA ASP A 326 35.36 -10.59 -6.42
C ASP A 326 36.52 -9.61 -6.08
N GLY A 327 37.18 -9.77 -4.92
CA GLY A 327 38.36 -9.01 -4.52
C GLY A 327 38.07 -7.79 -3.65
N TRP A 328 36.87 -7.67 -3.09
CA TRP A 328 36.52 -6.64 -2.12
C TRP A 328 37.00 -7.01 -0.73
N ALA A 329 37.27 -5.99 0.09
CA ALA A 329 37.41 -6.11 1.51
C ALA A 329 36.04 -5.83 2.15
N VAL A 330 35.44 -6.84 2.78
CA VAL A 330 34.05 -6.79 3.24
C VAL A 330 34.02 -6.81 4.77
N MET A 331 33.35 -5.82 5.37
CA MET A 331 33.13 -5.75 6.80
C MET A 331 31.63 -5.82 7.11
N ALA A 332 31.26 -6.68 8.06
CA ALA A 332 29.96 -6.71 8.68
C ALA A 332 30.11 -6.39 10.18
N HIS A 333 29.10 -5.78 10.79
CA HIS A 333 29.09 -5.50 12.22
C HIS A 333 27.71 -5.82 12.80
N ASP A 334 27.68 -6.22 14.07
CA ASP A 334 26.42 -6.36 14.80
C ASP A 334 26.00 -4.98 15.31
N TYR A 335 24.84 -4.50 14.89
CA TYR A 335 24.21 -3.34 15.54
C TYR A 335 23.09 -3.76 16.49
N SER A 336 22.60 -5.01 16.37
CA SER A 336 21.37 -5.42 17.03
C SER A 336 21.52 -5.76 18.52
N GLY A 337 22.72 -6.17 18.94
CA GLY A 337 23.00 -6.60 20.30
C GLY A 337 22.22 -7.86 20.72
N ILE A 338 21.75 -8.68 19.78
CA ILE A 338 20.94 -9.86 20.13
C ILE A 338 21.77 -10.86 20.94
N THR A 339 21.43 -11.00 22.22
CA THR A 339 22.24 -11.67 23.26
C THR A 339 22.25 -13.19 23.17
N SER A 340 21.38 -13.78 22.36
CA SER A 340 21.38 -15.24 22.11
C SER A 340 22.52 -15.71 21.20
N ARG A 341 23.29 -14.78 20.61
CA ARG A 341 24.45 -15.07 19.77
C ARG A 341 25.70 -15.29 20.64
N ALA A 342 26.66 -16.06 20.13
CA ALA A 342 27.94 -16.26 20.80
C ALA A 342 28.71 -14.94 20.97
N HIS A 343 28.65 -14.06 19.97
CA HIS A 343 29.21 -12.73 19.99
C HIS A 343 28.19 -11.73 19.45
N TYR A 344 28.11 -10.57 20.09
CA TYR A 344 27.13 -9.52 19.82
C TYR A 344 27.65 -8.19 20.38
N THR A 345 27.16 -7.08 19.85
CA THR A 345 27.51 -5.74 20.32
C THR A 345 26.97 -5.49 21.71
N LYS A 346 27.86 -5.03 22.60
CA LYS A 346 27.54 -4.78 24.01
C LYS A 346 27.30 -3.29 24.21
N TYR A 347 26.05 -2.94 24.47
CA TYR A 347 25.68 -1.60 24.90
C TYR A 347 25.82 -1.48 26.43
N PRO A 348 26.32 -0.34 26.94
CA PRO A 348 26.39 -0.08 28.38
C PRO A 348 24.99 0.16 28.97
N GLU A 349 24.88 0.12 30.29
CA GLU A 349 23.61 0.26 31.02
C GLU A 349 22.87 1.56 30.66
N ALA A 350 23.60 2.68 30.55
CA ALA A 350 23.06 3.97 30.16
C ALA A 350 22.44 3.98 28.75
N GLN A 351 22.78 3.01 27.92
CA GLN A 351 22.33 2.88 26.52
C GLN A 351 21.65 1.53 26.26
N VAL A 352 21.01 0.94 27.27
CA VAL A 352 20.32 -0.35 27.14
C VAL A 352 19.24 -0.37 26.05
N HIS A 353 18.72 0.79 25.67
CA HIS A 353 17.79 0.94 24.53
C HIS A 353 18.45 0.68 23.16
N GLY A 354 19.79 0.53 23.10
CA GLY A 354 20.52 0.11 21.90
C GLY A 354 20.34 -1.37 21.56
N TYR A 355 20.00 -2.21 22.55
CA TYR A 355 19.63 -3.60 22.30
C TYR A 355 18.31 -3.65 21.53
N MET A 356 18.26 -4.25 20.34
CA MET A 356 17.00 -4.42 19.60
C MET A 356 15.98 -5.27 20.39
N ALA A 357 16.47 -6.16 21.26
CA ALA A 357 15.67 -6.95 22.19
C ALA A 357 15.39 -6.25 23.53
N ALA A 358 15.59 -4.92 23.65
CA ALA A 358 15.40 -4.17 24.91
C ALA A 358 14.07 -4.49 25.62
N ARG A 359 12.99 -4.68 24.86
CA ARG A 359 11.67 -5.07 25.40
C ARG A 359 11.68 -6.42 26.13
N GLN A 360 12.40 -7.40 25.61
CA GLN A 360 12.56 -8.71 26.24
C GLN A 360 13.42 -8.62 27.51
N MET A 361 14.23 -7.56 27.63
CA MET A 361 15.07 -7.26 28.78
C MET A 361 14.37 -6.34 29.80
N GLY A 362 13.08 -6.02 29.62
CA GLY A 362 12.33 -5.12 30.51
C GLY A 362 12.51 -3.62 30.25
N HIS A 363 13.13 -3.24 29.12
CA HIS A 363 13.37 -1.86 28.71
C HIS A 363 12.56 -1.49 27.45
N SER A 364 12.67 -0.24 26.98
CA SER A 364 12.00 0.23 25.76
C SER A 364 13.01 0.72 24.72
N LEU A 365 12.69 0.51 23.44
CA LEU A 365 13.35 1.24 22.34
C LEU A 365 12.85 2.69 22.34
N ILE A 366 13.73 3.62 22.00
CA ILE A 366 13.44 5.06 21.96
C ILE A 366 13.36 5.53 20.51
N TYR A 367 12.19 6.03 20.13
CA TYR A 367 11.92 6.62 18.81
C TYR A 367 11.37 8.03 18.97
N SER A 368 10.05 8.16 19.13
CA SER A 368 9.34 9.42 19.36
C SER A 368 9.07 9.70 20.85
N ARG A 369 9.20 8.69 21.72
CA ARG A 369 8.93 8.77 23.15
C ARG A 369 10.01 8.13 24.00
N MET A 370 10.21 8.71 25.19
CA MET A 370 11.06 8.17 26.25
C MET A 370 10.33 7.03 26.99
N PRO A 371 11.05 6.19 27.77
CA PRO A 371 10.45 5.07 28.50
C PRO A 371 9.35 5.47 29.51
N ASP A 372 9.38 6.70 30.03
CA ASP A 372 8.36 7.25 30.94
C ASP A 372 7.11 7.78 30.20
N GLY A 373 7.09 7.69 28.86
CA GLY A 373 6.00 8.16 28.00
C GLY A 373 6.12 9.62 27.53
N SER A 374 7.08 10.37 28.06
CA SER A 374 7.37 11.75 27.62
C SER A 374 7.89 11.78 26.18
N GLN A 375 7.77 12.93 25.52
CA GLN A 375 8.24 13.12 24.14
C GLN A 375 9.77 13.14 24.10
N VAL A 376 10.37 12.61 23.04
CA VAL A 376 11.80 12.82 22.78
C VAL A 376 12.02 14.29 22.43
N THR A 377 12.97 14.93 23.11
CA THR A 377 13.39 16.32 22.88
C THR A 377 14.80 16.44 22.30
N ASN A 378 15.57 15.34 22.31
CA ASN A 378 16.92 15.27 21.74
C ASN A 378 17.02 14.07 20.79
N PRO A 379 17.27 14.27 19.48
CA PRO A 379 17.36 13.18 18.51
C PRO A 379 18.50 12.19 18.81
N LYS A 380 19.58 12.65 19.46
CA LYS A 380 20.73 11.82 19.87
C LYS A 380 20.36 10.77 20.93
N ALA A 381 19.23 10.93 21.63
CA ALA A 381 18.76 9.96 22.63
C ALA A 381 18.05 8.74 22.03
N THR A 382 17.79 8.74 20.72
CA THR A 382 17.03 7.65 20.07
C THR A 382 17.87 6.38 19.89
N SER A 383 17.23 5.21 19.94
CA SER A 383 17.88 3.94 19.60
C SER A 383 18.45 3.97 18.16
N HIS A 384 17.73 4.63 17.25
CA HIS A 384 18.13 4.74 15.85
C HIS A 384 19.41 5.55 15.65
N TYR A 385 19.61 6.62 16.42
CA TYR A 385 20.86 7.38 16.43
C TYR A 385 22.05 6.49 16.87
N LEU A 386 21.90 5.69 17.93
CA LEU A 386 22.97 4.78 18.37
C LEU A 386 23.37 3.80 17.27
N TRP A 387 22.40 3.20 16.57
CA TRP A 387 22.67 2.25 15.49
C TRP A 387 23.38 2.89 14.30
N ASN A 388 23.01 4.12 13.93
CA ASN A 388 23.71 4.89 12.91
C ASN A 388 25.15 5.25 13.34
N ALA A 389 25.34 5.63 14.61
CA ALA A 389 26.64 6.04 15.14
C ALA A 389 27.65 4.87 15.11
N ILE A 390 27.27 3.71 15.66
CA ILE A 390 28.15 2.53 15.64
C ILE A 390 28.41 2.02 14.23
N GLN A 391 27.47 2.21 13.30
CA GLN A 391 27.68 1.88 11.89
C GLN A 391 28.72 2.80 11.25
N ARG A 392 28.66 4.11 11.51
CA ARG A 392 29.69 5.07 11.06
C ARG A 392 31.07 4.74 11.66
N ARG A 393 31.11 4.26 12.91
CA ARG A 393 32.35 3.75 13.52
C ARG A 393 32.86 2.49 12.82
N ALA A 394 31.98 1.54 12.48
CA ALA A 394 32.35 0.35 11.74
C ALA A 394 32.91 0.68 10.34
N LEU A 395 32.34 1.67 9.63
CA LEU A 395 32.92 2.18 8.39
C LEU A 395 34.35 2.71 8.61
N SER A 396 34.56 3.50 9.65
CA SER A 396 35.88 4.07 9.98
C SER A 396 36.91 2.96 10.25
N TYR A 397 36.50 1.92 10.97
CA TYR A 397 37.31 0.73 11.20
C TYR A 397 37.60 -0.06 9.91
N LEU A 398 36.65 -0.17 8.97
CA LEU A 398 36.90 -0.73 7.64
C LEU A 398 37.95 0.10 6.88
N VAL A 399 37.84 1.42 6.89
CA VAL A 399 38.78 2.34 6.22
C VAL A 399 40.19 2.24 6.81
N ALA A 400 40.30 1.95 8.10
CA ALA A 400 41.59 1.77 8.78
C ALA A 400 42.34 0.49 8.38
N GLN A 401 41.70 -0.44 7.67
CA GLN A 401 42.34 -1.69 7.25
C GLN A 401 43.39 -1.45 6.18
N LYS A 402 44.56 -2.07 6.36
CA LYS A 402 45.71 -1.91 5.45
C LYS A 402 45.43 -2.41 4.02
N GLU A 403 44.48 -3.34 3.87
CA GLU A 403 44.07 -3.85 2.55
C GLU A 403 43.14 -2.88 1.82
N VAL A 404 42.46 -1.95 2.50
CA VAL A 404 41.34 -1.17 1.95
C VAL A 404 41.81 0.11 1.25
N ASP A 405 41.22 0.36 0.08
CA ASP A 405 41.29 1.65 -0.61
C ASP A 405 40.20 2.59 -0.09
N ARG A 406 40.63 3.58 0.71
CA ARG A 406 39.77 4.58 1.33
C ARG A 406 38.93 5.42 0.35
N ASN A 407 39.28 5.44 -0.94
CA ASN A 407 38.55 6.22 -1.95
C ASN A 407 37.46 5.40 -2.66
N ARG A 408 37.41 4.08 -2.44
CA ARG A 408 36.47 3.15 -3.07
C ARG A 408 35.68 2.39 -2.03
N LEU A 409 34.74 3.09 -1.40
CA LEU A 409 33.87 2.56 -0.35
C LEU A 409 32.43 2.48 -0.82
N GLY A 410 31.80 1.33 -0.62
CA GLY A 410 30.37 1.13 -0.77
C GLY A 410 29.76 0.59 0.53
N ALA A 411 28.44 0.66 0.62
CA ALA A 411 27.70 -0.02 1.68
C ALA A 411 26.45 -0.70 1.12
N LYS A 412 26.03 -1.80 1.75
CA LYS A 412 24.71 -2.39 1.52
C LYS A 412 24.10 -2.84 2.84
N GLY A 413 22.78 -2.80 2.91
CA GLY A 413 22.06 -3.17 4.12
C GLY A 413 20.73 -3.84 3.82
N TYR A 414 20.31 -4.76 4.69
CA TYR A 414 19.05 -5.50 4.56
C TYR A 414 18.06 -5.13 5.67
N SER A 415 16.77 -4.98 5.36
CA SER A 415 15.72 -4.73 6.35
C SER A 415 16.03 -3.50 7.21
N TYR A 416 16.18 -3.66 8.52
CA TYR A 416 16.62 -2.59 9.39
C TYR A 416 18.05 -2.11 9.09
N GLY A 417 18.96 -3.00 8.65
CA GLY A 417 20.26 -2.61 8.08
C GLY A 417 20.13 -1.74 6.83
N GLY A 418 19.11 -1.98 5.99
CA GLY A 418 18.76 -1.13 4.84
C GLY A 418 18.19 0.21 5.28
N THR A 419 17.48 0.25 6.42
CA THR A 419 16.92 1.48 7.01
C THR A 419 18.01 2.45 7.44
N ILE A 420 19.13 1.96 7.97
CA ILE A 420 20.25 2.80 8.41
C ILE A 420 21.22 3.18 7.26
N MET A 421 21.05 2.61 6.05
CA MET A 421 21.83 3.03 4.86
C MET A 421 21.59 4.48 4.46
N TRP A 422 20.43 5.05 4.78
CA TRP A 422 20.09 6.44 4.43
C TRP A 422 20.95 7.44 5.21
N ASN A 423 21.33 7.11 6.45
CA ASN A 423 22.33 7.88 7.18
C ASN A 423 23.74 7.66 6.60
N MET A 424 24.09 6.42 6.27
CA MET A 424 25.38 6.09 5.67
C MET A 424 25.61 6.80 4.33
N ALA A 425 24.55 7.00 3.55
CA ALA A 425 24.61 7.66 2.24
C ALA A 425 24.93 9.17 2.31
N MET A 426 24.85 9.77 3.50
CA MET A 426 25.32 11.13 3.75
C MET A 426 26.83 11.20 4.04
N ASP A 427 27.49 10.07 4.35
CA ASP A 427 28.93 10.08 4.62
C ASP A 427 29.71 10.31 3.32
N PRO A 428 30.50 11.39 3.20
CA PRO A 428 31.18 11.75 1.95
C PRO A 428 32.24 10.74 1.51
N ARG A 429 32.66 9.84 2.40
CA ARG A 429 33.60 8.74 2.10
C ARG A 429 32.92 7.67 1.25
N VAL A 430 31.61 7.48 1.36
CA VAL A 430 30.84 6.43 0.69
C VAL A 430 30.44 6.87 -0.72
N LYS A 431 30.75 6.05 -1.73
CA LYS A 431 30.45 6.34 -3.14
C LYS A 431 29.09 5.81 -3.58
N ALA A 432 28.66 4.70 -3.00
CA ALA A 432 27.36 4.11 -3.30
C ALA A 432 26.80 3.32 -2.13
N VAL A 433 25.47 3.33 -2.01
CA VAL A 433 24.73 2.48 -1.08
C VAL A 433 23.67 1.65 -1.79
N VAL A 434 23.38 0.47 -1.26
CA VAL A 434 22.21 -0.34 -1.66
C VAL A 434 21.38 -0.69 -0.43
N ALA A 435 20.16 -0.17 -0.37
CA ALA A 435 19.20 -0.49 0.68
C ALA A 435 18.23 -1.58 0.19
N TYR A 436 18.40 -2.79 0.69
CA TYR A 436 17.43 -3.87 0.53
C TYR A 436 16.37 -3.77 1.61
N PHE A 437 15.15 -3.44 1.23
CA PHE A 437 14.08 -3.11 2.16
C PHE A 437 14.48 -1.90 3.06
N GLY A 438 13.52 -1.20 3.67
CA GLY A 438 13.83 -0.09 4.57
C GLY A 438 14.13 1.23 3.85
N ILE A 439 13.12 2.09 3.80
CA ILE A 439 13.16 3.44 3.20
C ILE A 439 12.52 4.50 4.10
N GLY A 440 12.20 4.12 5.34
CA GLY A 440 11.53 5.00 6.31
C GLY A 440 10.02 4.98 6.20
N TRP A 441 9.39 6.08 6.60
CA TRP A 441 7.93 6.23 6.70
C TRP A 441 7.23 5.26 7.67
N ILE A 442 7.99 4.70 8.63
CA ILE A 442 7.47 3.70 9.56
C ILE A 442 6.76 4.33 10.76
N GLU A 443 7.48 5.14 11.54
CA GLU A 443 7.09 5.50 12.92
C GLU A 443 5.72 6.18 13.05
N TYR A 444 5.37 7.07 12.12
CA TYR A 444 4.06 7.71 12.08
C TYR A 444 3.16 7.06 11.02
N TYR A 445 3.58 7.00 9.76
CA TYR A 445 2.68 6.62 8.68
C TYR A 445 2.28 5.15 8.71
N ARG A 446 3.24 4.23 8.68
CA ARG A 446 2.95 2.79 8.73
C ARG A 446 2.35 2.39 10.07
N ASN A 447 2.95 2.81 11.19
CA ASN A 447 2.50 2.43 12.54
C ASN A 447 1.07 2.87 12.82
N ARG A 448 0.67 4.04 12.32
CA ARG A 448 -0.68 4.60 12.52
C ARG A 448 -1.62 4.32 11.34
N ALA A 449 -1.21 3.48 10.38
CA ALA A 449 -1.98 3.14 9.19
C ALA A 449 -2.45 4.37 8.37
N VAL A 450 -1.59 5.39 8.25
CA VAL A 450 -1.83 6.61 7.47
C VAL A 450 -1.34 6.40 6.04
N TRP A 451 -2.21 5.90 5.18
CA TRP A 451 -1.90 5.57 3.78
C TRP A 451 -2.09 6.78 2.84
N LYS A 452 -1.16 6.97 1.88
CA LYS A 452 -1.13 8.15 0.99
C LYS A 452 -2.40 8.30 0.13
N TYR A 453 -3.04 7.18 -0.19
CA TYR A 453 -4.19 7.10 -1.10
C TYR A 453 -5.51 6.75 -0.38
N SER A 454 -5.58 6.96 0.94
CA SER A 454 -6.85 6.82 1.67
C SER A 454 -7.89 7.83 1.16
N GLN A 455 -9.16 7.44 1.13
CA GLN A 455 -10.28 8.31 0.71
C GLN A 455 -11.39 8.34 1.78
N PRO A 456 -11.64 9.49 2.43
CA PRO A 456 -10.81 10.70 2.40
C PRO A 456 -9.43 10.44 3.02
N PHE A 457 -8.42 11.22 2.60
CA PHE A 457 -7.12 11.17 3.26
C PHE A 457 -7.27 11.79 4.65
N ASN A 458 -6.87 11.04 5.68
CA ASN A 458 -6.91 11.52 7.06
C ASN A 458 -5.57 11.20 7.74
N ALA A 459 -4.86 12.25 8.12
CA ALA A 459 -3.59 12.17 8.83
C ALA A 459 -3.78 12.78 10.23
N PRO A 460 -3.76 11.98 11.30
CA PRO A 460 -3.86 12.50 12.66
C PRO A 460 -2.74 13.48 12.99
N GLU A 461 -2.94 14.40 13.92
CA GLU A 461 -1.87 15.31 14.36
C GLU A 461 -0.63 14.53 14.86
N LYS A 462 0.55 15.05 14.55
CA LYS A 462 1.83 14.51 15.01
C LYS A 462 2.13 15.03 16.40
N THR A 463 2.80 14.23 17.23
CA THR A 463 3.33 14.73 18.50
C THR A 463 4.70 15.38 18.30
N PRO A 464 5.16 16.28 19.19
CA PRO A 464 6.46 16.92 19.05
C PRO A 464 7.64 15.94 18.88
N GLY A 465 7.59 14.80 19.59
CA GLY A 465 8.61 13.75 19.44
C GLY A 465 8.52 12.98 18.11
N GLU A 466 7.32 12.84 17.52
CA GLU A 466 7.16 12.29 16.17
C GLU A 466 7.73 13.27 15.12
N GLU A 467 7.45 14.58 15.25
CA GLU A 467 7.98 15.62 14.37
C GLU A 467 9.51 15.67 14.41
N LEU A 468 10.09 15.68 15.62
CA LEU A 468 11.54 15.64 15.81
C LEU A 468 12.17 14.37 15.22
N PHE A 469 11.56 13.20 15.41
CA PHE A 469 12.08 11.97 14.83
C PHE A 469 12.02 11.99 13.29
N LEU A 470 10.90 12.43 12.72
CA LEU A 470 10.68 12.45 11.27
C LEU A 470 11.53 13.50 10.54
N SER A 471 11.91 14.58 11.21
CA SER A 471 12.75 15.66 10.67
C SER A 471 14.25 15.37 10.76
N ALA A 472 14.69 14.63 11.79
CA ALA A 472 16.12 14.52 12.11
C ALA A 472 16.71 13.10 12.02
N VAL A 473 15.89 12.06 12.27
CA VAL A 473 16.39 10.69 12.51
C VAL A 473 15.87 9.68 11.50
N ALA A 474 14.63 9.84 11.03
CA ALA A 474 14.03 8.90 10.11
C ALA A 474 14.78 8.84 8.75
N PRO A 475 14.74 7.72 8.01
CA PRO A 475 15.44 7.58 6.73
C PRO A 475 15.13 8.69 5.73
N GLN A 476 13.85 9.05 5.58
CA GLN A 476 13.45 10.10 4.65
C GLN A 476 13.98 11.50 5.01
N ALA A 477 14.36 11.75 6.27
CA ALA A 477 14.97 13.00 6.70
C ALA A 477 16.32 13.25 6.04
N HIS A 478 17.08 12.17 5.78
CA HIS A 478 18.45 12.22 5.30
C HIS A 478 18.53 12.51 3.80
N ALA A 479 17.46 12.25 3.04
CA ALA A 479 17.42 12.32 1.58
C ALA A 479 17.95 13.64 0.96
N PRO A 480 17.63 14.84 1.48
CA PRO A 480 18.18 16.10 0.96
C PRO A 480 19.69 16.25 1.13
N TYR A 481 20.32 15.43 1.99
CA TYR A 481 21.72 15.56 2.37
C TYR A 481 22.57 14.39 1.86
N ILE A 482 21.98 13.43 1.14
CA ILE A 482 22.68 12.30 0.57
C ILE A 482 23.63 12.76 -0.54
N THR A 483 24.84 12.23 -0.51
CA THR A 483 25.88 12.46 -1.53
C THR A 483 26.26 11.19 -2.29
N ALA A 484 26.03 10.01 -1.70
CA ALA A 484 26.33 8.73 -2.31
C ALA A 484 25.26 8.31 -3.34
N ALA A 485 25.69 7.60 -4.38
CA ALA A 485 24.75 6.98 -5.33
C ALA A 485 23.87 5.94 -4.60
N THR A 486 22.55 6.11 -4.57
CA THR A 486 21.65 5.27 -3.77
C THR A 486 20.72 4.41 -4.62
N LEU A 487 20.75 3.10 -4.39
CA LEU A 487 19.80 2.15 -4.96
C LEU A 487 18.90 1.57 -3.86
N TRP A 488 17.59 1.49 -4.12
CA TRP A 488 16.64 0.81 -3.24
C TRP A 488 15.99 -0.40 -3.92
N LEU A 489 16.04 -1.54 -3.26
CA LEU A 489 15.48 -2.81 -3.75
C LEU A 489 14.43 -3.29 -2.76
N ASN A 490 13.19 -3.51 -3.23
CA ASN A 490 12.08 -3.83 -2.33
C ASN A 490 11.07 -4.81 -2.94
N GLY A 491 10.16 -5.32 -2.12
CA GLY A 491 8.94 -5.99 -2.57
C GLY A 491 7.74 -5.05 -2.53
N SER A 492 6.82 -5.16 -3.49
CA SER A 492 5.62 -4.31 -3.57
C SER A 492 4.65 -4.50 -2.39
N ASN A 493 4.82 -5.57 -1.61
CA ASN A 493 3.99 -5.89 -0.45
C ASN A 493 4.82 -5.95 0.83
N ASP A 494 6.01 -5.34 0.82
CA ASP A 494 6.86 -5.33 1.98
C ASP A 494 6.36 -4.36 3.04
N HIS A 495 6.20 -4.87 4.25
CA HIS A 495 5.79 -4.08 5.42
C HIS A 495 6.86 -3.09 5.91
N HIS A 496 8.11 -3.30 5.49
CA HIS A 496 9.28 -2.50 5.84
C HIS A 496 9.65 -1.54 4.69
N GLY A 497 8.64 -1.09 3.94
CA GLY A 497 8.77 -0.07 2.91
C GLY A 497 7.42 0.42 2.42
N GLY A 498 6.99 1.62 2.85
CA GLY A 498 5.83 2.31 2.30
C GLY A 498 6.14 2.80 0.88
N HIS A 499 6.03 1.91 -0.10
CA HIS A 499 6.71 2.07 -1.40
C HIS A 499 6.20 3.24 -2.25
N GLU A 500 5.03 3.82 -2.00
CA GLU A 500 4.63 5.01 -2.77
C GLU A 500 5.30 6.27 -2.23
N ARG A 501 5.50 6.34 -0.91
CA ARG A 501 6.27 7.41 -0.27
C ARG A 501 7.78 7.24 -0.46
N ALA A 502 8.23 6.03 -0.77
CA ALA A 502 9.60 5.79 -1.21
C ALA A 502 10.00 6.65 -2.42
N CYS A 503 9.11 6.78 -3.41
CA CYS A 503 9.35 7.65 -4.57
C CYS A 503 9.51 9.11 -4.15
N ASP A 504 8.72 9.56 -3.16
CA ASP A 504 8.82 10.91 -2.62
C ASP A 504 10.17 11.14 -1.91
N THR A 505 10.73 10.12 -1.24
CA THR A 505 12.07 10.19 -0.65
C THR A 505 13.14 10.51 -1.71
N PHE A 506 13.12 9.84 -2.86
CA PHE A 506 14.10 10.05 -3.92
C PHE A 506 13.98 11.42 -4.60
N LYS A 507 12.76 11.96 -4.72
CA LYS A 507 12.54 13.31 -5.27
C LYS A 507 13.22 14.41 -4.46
N ARG A 508 13.54 14.15 -3.19
CA ARG A 508 14.24 15.07 -2.29
C ARG A 508 15.75 15.06 -2.44
N PHE A 509 16.33 14.17 -3.26
CA PHE A 509 17.77 14.13 -3.48
C PHE A 509 18.23 15.39 -4.21
N LYS A 510 19.44 15.88 -3.87
CA LYS A 510 20.09 16.96 -4.62
C LYS A 510 20.24 16.59 -6.09
N LEU A 511 20.13 17.59 -6.97
CA LEU A 511 20.36 17.40 -8.40
C LEU A 511 21.75 16.82 -8.64
N GLY A 512 21.85 15.86 -9.57
CA GLY A 512 23.10 15.20 -9.93
C GLY A 512 23.52 14.02 -9.05
N VAL A 513 22.90 13.82 -7.88
CA VAL A 513 23.13 12.62 -7.06
C VAL A 513 22.44 11.42 -7.73
N PRO A 514 23.16 10.36 -8.16
CA PRO A 514 22.52 9.24 -8.83
C PRO A 514 21.64 8.44 -7.88
N TRP A 515 20.43 8.11 -8.31
CA TRP A 515 19.54 7.24 -7.57
C TRP A 515 18.65 6.42 -8.50
N ASP A 516 18.24 5.24 -8.03
CA ASP A 516 17.23 4.43 -8.70
C ASP A 516 16.57 3.45 -7.72
N PHE A 517 15.53 2.74 -8.19
CA PHE A 517 14.92 1.66 -7.44
C PHE A 517 14.32 0.58 -8.35
N ALA A 518 14.21 -0.62 -7.78
CA ALA A 518 13.47 -1.73 -8.37
C ALA A 518 12.59 -2.41 -7.32
N VAL A 519 11.37 -2.76 -7.72
CA VAL A 519 10.35 -3.33 -6.84
C VAL A 519 9.81 -4.64 -7.39
N GLN A 520 10.00 -5.71 -6.64
CA GLN A 520 9.47 -7.03 -6.98
C GLN A 520 7.97 -7.07 -6.73
N ALA A 521 7.20 -7.29 -7.79
CA ALA A 521 5.75 -7.47 -7.69
C ALA A 521 5.41 -8.67 -6.80
N ARG A 522 4.39 -8.49 -5.95
CA ARG A 522 3.90 -9.48 -4.98
C ARG A 522 4.97 -9.96 -3.98
N GLY A 523 6.06 -9.20 -3.83
CA GLY A 523 7.15 -9.52 -2.91
C GLY A 523 6.84 -9.10 -1.47
N HIS A 524 6.86 -10.05 -0.53
CA HIS A 524 6.85 -9.81 0.92
C HIS A 524 8.27 -10.02 1.46
N HIS A 525 9.02 -8.94 1.67
CA HIS A 525 10.44 -9.02 2.03
C HIS A 525 11.28 -9.90 1.07
N ASN A 526 10.99 -9.78 -0.24
CA ASN A 526 11.61 -10.58 -1.31
C ASN A 526 12.00 -9.68 -2.50
N THR A 527 13.21 -9.88 -3.01
CA THR A 527 13.83 -9.18 -4.15
C THR A 527 14.59 -10.12 -5.09
N GLU A 528 14.45 -11.45 -4.94
CA GLU A 528 15.21 -12.47 -5.69
C GLU A 528 15.05 -12.39 -7.21
N LYS A 529 13.98 -11.76 -7.70
CA LYS A 529 13.67 -11.60 -9.12
C LYS A 529 14.19 -10.28 -9.70
N LEU A 530 14.83 -9.41 -8.91
CA LEU A 530 15.31 -8.10 -9.37
C LEU A 530 16.68 -8.13 -10.08
N GLY A 531 17.17 -9.31 -10.49
CA GLY A 531 18.40 -9.42 -11.26
C GLY A 531 19.65 -9.01 -10.47
N ASN A 532 20.65 -8.45 -11.17
CA ASN A 532 21.99 -8.17 -10.64
C ASN A 532 22.19 -6.73 -10.15
N ASP A 533 21.11 -6.00 -9.87
CA ASP A 533 21.13 -4.55 -9.63
C ASP A 533 22.14 -4.09 -8.58
N CYS A 534 22.19 -4.75 -7.42
CA CYS A 534 23.12 -4.38 -6.34
C CYS A 534 24.57 -4.43 -6.78
N LYS A 535 24.98 -5.53 -7.45
CA LYS A 535 26.35 -5.69 -7.95
C LYS A 535 26.66 -4.66 -9.02
N LEU A 536 25.77 -4.50 -9.99
CA LEU A 536 25.96 -3.55 -11.09
C LEU A 536 26.09 -2.11 -10.57
N TRP A 537 25.27 -1.72 -9.59
CA TRP A 537 25.27 -0.40 -8.97
C TRP A 537 26.55 -0.12 -8.19
N LEU A 538 26.95 -1.04 -7.30
CA LEU A 538 28.18 -0.90 -6.51
C LEU A 538 29.41 -0.85 -7.43
N GLU A 539 29.49 -1.71 -8.42
CA GLU A 539 30.59 -1.68 -9.38
C GLU A 539 30.63 -0.40 -10.22
N LYS A 540 29.47 0.11 -10.65
CA LYS A 540 29.38 1.35 -11.43
C LYS A 540 29.90 2.54 -10.65
N HIS A 541 29.46 2.69 -9.39
CA HIS A 541 29.67 3.92 -8.63
C HIS A 541 30.87 3.85 -7.68
N VAL A 542 31.20 2.69 -7.14
CA VAL A 542 32.38 2.51 -6.26
C VAL A 542 33.64 2.22 -7.08
N LEU A 543 33.53 1.37 -8.10
CA LEU A 543 34.68 0.98 -8.93
C LEU A 543 34.82 1.80 -10.21
N SER A 544 33.87 2.71 -10.49
CA SER A 544 33.81 3.47 -11.74
C SER A 544 33.77 2.59 -12.99
N LYS A 545 33.22 1.36 -12.90
CA LYS A 545 33.04 0.49 -14.07
C LYS A 545 31.98 1.10 -15.00
N GLY A 546 32.20 1.00 -16.31
CA GLY A 546 31.26 1.45 -17.35
C GLY A 546 29.98 0.60 -17.48
N ASN A 547 29.48 0.02 -16.37
CA ASN A 547 28.27 -0.79 -16.36
C ASN A 547 27.09 0.04 -16.87
N PHE A 548 26.33 -0.55 -17.81
CA PHE A 548 25.12 0.06 -18.33
C PHE A 548 24.07 0.16 -17.21
N TRP A 549 23.49 1.35 -17.10
CA TRP A 549 22.33 1.65 -16.26
C TRP A 549 21.46 2.65 -17.03
N PRO A 550 20.17 2.36 -17.28
CA PRO A 550 19.30 3.22 -18.08
C PRO A 550 18.93 4.51 -17.32
N ALA A 551 18.51 5.55 -18.03
CA ALA A 551 17.77 6.62 -17.38
C ALA A 551 16.39 6.12 -16.92
N ARG A 552 15.84 6.72 -15.86
CA ARG A 552 14.52 6.32 -15.33
C ARG A 552 13.44 6.46 -16.40
N PRO A 553 12.50 5.50 -16.50
CA PRO A 553 11.43 5.54 -17.49
C PRO A 553 10.38 6.60 -17.10
N ALA A 554 9.76 7.23 -18.10
CA ALA A 554 8.57 8.05 -17.88
C ALA A 554 7.31 7.17 -17.86
N SER A 555 6.44 7.35 -16.88
CA SER A 555 5.14 6.66 -16.77
C SER A 555 4.01 7.66 -16.53
N VAL A 556 2.81 7.33 -17.01
CA VAL A 556 1.59 8.09 -16.72
C VAL A 556 0.35 7.23 -16.97
N ILE A 557 -0.69 7.36 -16.14
CA ILE A 557 -2.02 6.81 -16.45
C ILE A 557 -2.89 7.91 -17.09
N LYS A 558 -3.48 7.61 -18.26
CA LYS A 558 -4.45 8.49 -18.94
C LYS A 558 -5.63 7.70 -19.49
N LEU A 559 -6.69 8.37 -19.93
CA LEU A 559 -7.79 7.67 -20.62
C LEU A 559 -7.42 7.34 -22.06
N GLY A 560 -7.64 6.08 -22.44
CA GLY A 560 -7.67 5.65 -23.83
C GLY A 560 -8.91 6.19 -24.56
N SER A 561 -8.94 6.05 -25.88
CA SER A 561 -10.04 6.55 -26.73
C SER A 561 -11.40 5.89 -26.41
N GLY A 562 -11.39 4.71 -25.80
CA GLY A 562 -12.60 4.00 -25.35
C GLY A 562 -13.03 4.32 -23.91
N GLY A 563 -12.37 5.27 -23.23
CA GLY A 563 -12.64 5.62 -21.83
C GLY A 563 -12.05 4.65 -20.80
N VAL A 564 -11.35 3.59 -21.21
CA VAL A 564 -10.59 2.73 -20.28
C VAL A 564 -9.27 3.41 -19.93
N SER A 565 -8.88 3.39 -18.66
CA SER A 565 -7.57 3.90 -18.24
C SER A 565 -6.42 3.08 -18.84
N GLU A 566 -5.34 3.74 -19.24
CA GLU A 566 -4.17 3.14 -19.85
C GLU A 566 -2.89 3.64 -19.16
N LEU A 567 -1.98 2.73 -18.80
CA LEU A 567 -0.59 3.10 -18.48
C LEU A 567 0.18 3.31 -19.78
N HIS A 568 0.82 4.47 -19.90
CA HIS A 568 1.77 4.79 -20.97
C HIS A 568 3.16 4.89 -20.36
N LEU A 569 4.08 4.05 -20.85
CA LEU A 569 5.43 3.89 -20.30
C LEU A 569 6.46 4.08 -21.40
N THR A 570 7.38 5.03 -21.22
CA THR A 570 8.45 5.33 -22.18
C THR A 570 9.81 5.11 -21.51
N PRO A 571 10.39 3.90 -21.63
CA PRO A 571 11.70 3.59 -21.08
C PRO A 571 12.85 4.14 -21.93
N ALA A 572 13.99 4.40 -21.29
CA ALA A 572 15.23 4.68 -21.99
C ALA A 572 15.80 3.41 -22.66
N ASN A 573 16.56 3.57 -23.74
CA ASN A 573 17.20 2.47 -24.46
C ASN A 573 16.25 1.29 -24.80
N PRO A 574 15.12 1.55 -25.46
CA PRO A 574 14.08 0.54 -25.72
C PRO A 574 14.55 -0.63 -26.61
N GLU A 575 15.68 -0.48 -27.29
CA GLU A 575 16.36 -1.52 -28.07
C GLU A 575 17.10 -2.56 -27.20
N ARG A 576 17.43 -2.24 -25.94
CA ARG A 576 18.18 -3.11 -25.01
C ARG A 576 17.29 -3.83 -24.00
N ILE A 577 15.98 -3.61 -24.06
CA ILE A 577 15.00 -4.21 -23.16
C ILE A 577 14.83 -5.69 -23.52
N LYS A 578 15.11 -6.55 -22.53
CA LYS A 578 14.89 -7.99 -22.61
C LYS A 578 13.46 -8.36 -22.26
N GLU A 579 12.90 -7.68 -21.25
CA GLU A 579 11.55 -7.94 -20.74
C GLU A 579 10.96 -6.68 -20.11
N LEU A 580 9.66 -6.49 -20.30
CA LEU A 580 8.89 -5.42 -19.67
C LEU A 580 7.57 -5.98 -19.16
N GLN A 581 7.36 -5.88 -17.84
CA GLN A 581 6.17 -6.39 -17.17
C GLN A 581 5.43 -5.22 -16.52
N VAL A 582 4.14 -5.07 -16.84
CA VAL A 582 3.26 -4.05 -16.23
C VAL A 582 2.38 -4.72 -15.20
N TYR A 583 2.20 -4.05 -14.06
CA TYR A 583 1.33 -4.52 -13.00
C TYR A 583 0.23 -3.50 -12.69
N GLN A 584 -0.94 -3.98 -12.29
CA GLN A 584 -2.07 -3.16 -11.85
C GLN A 584 -2.60 -3.63 -10.50
N CYS A 585 -3.02 -2.69 -9.66
CA CYS A 585 -3.80 -2.96 -8.46
C CYS A 585 -5.03 -2.04 -8.40
N LEU A 586 -6.08 -2.48 -7.72
CA LEU A 586 -7.32 -1.73 -7.56
C LEU A 586 -7.56 -1.38 -6.07
N LYS A 587 -8.12 -0.20 -5.85
CA LYS A 587 -8.83 0.25 -4.64
C LYS A 587 -8.02 0.41 -3.35
N SER A 588 -7.23 -0.58 -2.95
CA SER A 588 -6.63 -0.60 -1.60
C SER A 588 -5.56 0.49 -1.44
N ALA A 589 -5.73 1.38 -0.47
CA ALA A 589 -4.70 2.33 -0.06
C ALA A 589 -3.57 1.67 0.75
N ASN A 590 -3.86 0.57 1.45
CA ASN A 590 -2.87 -0.18 2.22
C ASN A 590 -1.97 -0.96 1.25
N ASN A 591 -0.77 -0.44 1.06
CA ASN A 591 0.20 -0.93 0.09
C ASN A 591 0.65 -2.38 0.40
N ILE A 592 0.69 -2.77 1.68
CA ILE A 592 1.08 -4.11 2.13
C ILE A 592 0.06 -5.17 1.70
N GLU A 593 -1.21 -4.81 1.64
CA GLU A 593 -2.33 -5.71 1.35
C GLU A 593 -2.74 -5.73 -0.13
N ARG A 594 -2.09 -4.94 -0.98
CA ARG A 594 -2.42 -4.86 -2.40
C ARG A 594 -2.18 -6.17 -3.12
N TYR A 595 -3.11 -6.56 -3.99
CA TYR A 595 -2.83 -7.59 -4.97
C TYR A 595 -2.47 -6.96 -6.32
N TRP A 596 -1.31 -7.34 -6.86
CA TRP A 596 -0.81 -6.86 -8.14
C TRP A 596 -1.09 -7.90 -9.24
N ARG A 597 -1.91 -7.50 -10.21
CA ARG A 597 -2.23 -8.26 -11.43
C ARG A 597 -1.18 -8.00 -12.50
N ASP A 598 -0.83 -9.02 -13.25
CA ASP A 598 -0.04 -8.85 -14.47
C ASP A 598 -0.94 -8.30 -15.58
N VAL A 599 -0.46 -7.28 -16.30
CA VAL A 599 -1.19 -6.64 -17.39
C VAL A 599 -0.35 -6.72 -18.66
N GLN A 600 -0.98 -7.17 -19.74
CA GLN A 600 -0.36 -7.20 -21.05
C GLN A 600 -0.17 -5.76 -21.56
N SER A 601 1.01 -5.49 -22.10
CA SER A 601 1.35 -4.21 -22.70
C SER A 601 1.68 -4.39 -24.18
N VAL A 602 1.36 -3.38 -24.98
CA VAL A 602 1.63 -3.33 -26.42
C VAL A 602 2.65 -2.24 -26.68
N ARG A 603 3.75 -2.60 -27.36
CA ARG A 603 4.77 -1.62 -27.79
C ARG A 603 4.26 -0.82 -28.99
N LYS A 604 4.28 0.50 -28.88
CA LYS A 604 3.97 1.50 -29.91
C LYS A 604 5.17 2.43 -30.05
N GLY A 605 6.08 2.09 -30.96
CA GLY A 605 7.37 2.79 -31.10
C GLY A 605 8.24 2.61 -29.85
N ASN A 606 8.52 3.71 -29.15
CA ASN A 606 9.30 3.73 -27.91
C ASN A 606 8.43 3.71 -26.64
N THR A 607 7.10 3.65 -26.79
CA THR A 607 6.16 3.66 -25.65
C THR A 607 5.44 2.32 -25.56
N TRP A 608 5.30 1.78 -24.36
CA TRP A 608 4.46 0.64 -24.05
C TRP A 608 3.15 1.12 -23.48
N VAL A 609 2.05 0.57 -23.99
CA VAL A 609 0.70 0.93 -23.56
C VAL A 609 0.00 -0.29 -23.00
N ALA A 610 -0.48 -0.20 -21.76
CA ALA A 610 -1.21 -1.26 -21.07
C ALA A 610 -2.60 -0.78 -20.68
N GLN A 611 -3.65 -1.53 -21.06
CA GLN A 611 -5.02 -1.26 -20.63
C GLN A 611 -5.16 -1.63 -19.16
N LEU A 612 -5.72 -0.73 -18.35
CA LEU A 612 -5.93 -0.89 -16.93
C LEU A 612 -7.44 -0.96 -16.65
N PRO A 613 -8.09 -2.10 -16.89
CA PRO A 613 -9.53 -2.22 -16.70
C PRO A 613 -9.86 -2.08 -15.20
N VAL A 614 -10.91 -1.33 -14.89
CA VAL A 614 -11.38 -1.10 -13.53
C VAL A 614 -12.81 -1.58 -13.35
N MET A 615 -13.19 -1.87 -12.11
CA MET A 615 -14.54 -2.29 -11.74
C MET A 615 -15.42 -1.10 -11.30
N ASN A 616 -14.78 -0.03 -10.85
CA ASN A 616 -15.40 1.20 -10.41
C ASN A 616 -14.49 2.35 -10.83
N VAL A 617 -15.05 3.35 -11.50
CA VAL A 617 -14.29 4.51 -12.00
C VAL A 617 -13.96 5.52 -10.91
N ASP A 618 -14.61 5.42 -9.75
CA ASP A 618 -14.41 6.30 -8.59
C ASP A 618 -13.45 5.72 -7.52
N ASP A 619 -12.97 4.49 -7.72
CA ASP A 619 -11.91 3.90 -6.90
C ASP A 619 -10.53 4.11 -7.57
N TYR A 620 -9.46 4.14 -6.78
CA TYR A 620 -8.10 4.21 -7.33
C TYR A 620 -7.75 2.99 -8.19
N VAL A 621 -7.07 3.26 -9.30
CA VAL A 621 -6.22 2.29 -10.00
C VAL A 621 -4.76 2.67 -9.79
N PHE A 622 -3.96 1.67 -9.43
CA PHE A 622 -2.52 1.78 -9.27
C PHE A 622 -1.82 1.00 -10.37
N SER A 623 -0.70 1.51 -10.90
CA SER A 623 0.10 0.77 -11.86
C SER A 623 1.58 1.16 -11.79
N TYR A 624 2.45 0.19 -12.06
CA TYR A 624 3.86 0.41 -12.31
C TYR A 624 4.39 -0.71 -13.21
N ALA A 625 5.62 -0.59 -13.68
CA ALA A 625 6.27 -1.61 -14.49
C ALA A 625 7.69 -1.94 -14.01
N ASN A 626 8.11 -3.18 -14.25
CA ASN A 626 9.51 -3.59 -14.18
C ASN A 626 10.06 -3.75 -15.58
N ILE A 627 11.24 -3.17 -15.82
CA ILE A 627 11.93 -3.22 -17.11
C ILE A 627 13.28 -3.89 -16.89
N ARG A 628 13.47 -5.07 -17.47
CA ARG A 628 14.72 -5.82 -17.44
C ARG A 628 15.50 -5.60 -18.74
N TYR A 629 16.77 -5.26 -18.60
CA TYR A 629 17.69 -5.06 -19.72
C TYR A 629 18.60 -6.28 -19.93
N GLU A 630 19.30 -6.29 -21.07
CA GLU A 630 20.17 -7.40 -21.49
C GLU A 630 21.28 -7.79 -20.49
N ASN A 631 21.78 -6.84 -19.69
CA ASN A 631 22.78 -7.06 -18.65
C ASN A 631 22.19 -7.53 -17.31
N ASP A 632 20.90 -7.87 -17.29
CA ASP A 632 20.13 -8.29 -16.11
C ASP A 632 19.95 -7.21 -15.04
N CYS A 633 20.11 -5.94 -15.43
CA CYS A 633 19.63 -4.80 -14.66
C CYS A 633 18.10 -4.71 -14.77
N VAL A 634 17.44 -4.42 -13.65
CA VAL A 634 16.01 -4.14 -13.54
C VAL A 634 15.82 -2.74 -12.98
N VAL A 635 14.95 -1.95 -13.60
CA VAL A 635 14.48 -0.69 -13.02
C VAL A 635 12.95 -0.69 -13.00
N SER A 636 12.37 -0.10 -11.97
CA SER A 636 10.93 0.10 -11.90
C SER A 636 10.55 1.49 -12.37
N SER A 637 9.40 1.61 -13.05
CA SER A 637 8.76 2.91 -13.26
C SER A 637 8.35 3.56 -11.95
N ASP A 638 7.92 4.82 -12.03
CA ASP A 638 7.20 5.44 -10.91
C ASP A 638 5.89 4.69 -10.66
N PHE A 639 5.40 4.80 -9.42
CA PHE A 639 4.10 4.27 -9.04
C PHE A 639 3.00 5.27 -9.41
N GLU A 640 2.25 4.95 -10.45
CA GLU A 640 1.12 5.74 -10.90
C GLU A 640 -0.13 5.37 -10.11
N ALA A 641 -0.92 6.39 -9.74
CA ALA A 641 -2.18 6.22 -9.04
C ALA A 641 -3.18 7.29 -9.50
N VAL A 642 -4.35 6.87 -9.98
CA VAL A 642 -5.41 7.79 -10.43
C VAL A 642 -6.78 7.25 -10.06
N ILE A 643 -7.76 8.14 -9.91
CA ILE A 643 -9.18 7.78 -9.93
C ILE A 643 -9.68 8.03 -11.36
N PRO A 644 -10.05 6.99 -12.13
CA PRO A 644 -10.35 7.12 -13.55
C PRO A 644 -11.39 8.19 -13.91
N SER A 645 -12.46 8.35 -13.12
CA SER A 645 -13.50 9.36 -13.34
C SER A 645 -12.98 10.80 -13.30
N GLN A 646 -11.84 11.04 -12.66
CA GLN A 646 -11.19 12.35 -12.60
C GLN A 646 -10.37 12.66 -13.86
N LEU A 647 -10.08 11.66 -14.69
CA LEU A 647 -9.39 11.85 -15.97
C LEU A 647 -10.35 12.21 -17.11
N GLY A 648 -11.67 12.10 -16.90
CA GLY A 648 -12.70 12.37 -17.91
C GLY A 648 -13.81 11.33 -17.90
N ASN A 649 -14.40 11.06 -19.08
CA ASN A 649 -15.48 10.08 -19.25
C ASN A 649 -14.96 8.64 -19.20
N ALA A 650 -14.50 8.22 -18.02
CA ALA A 650 -13.98 6.88 -17.80
C ALA A 650 -15.09 5.82 -17.82
N VAL A 651 -14.75 4.59 -18.21
CA VAL A 651 -15.65 3.44 -18.17
C VAL A 651 -15.05 2.29 -17.36
N ALA A 652 -15.89 1.64 -16.56
CA ALA A 652 -15.54 0.40 -15.89
C ALA A 652 -15.80 -0.78 -16.83
N THR A 653 -14.78 -1.59 -17.09
CA THR A 653 -14.84 -2.74 -18.00
C THR A 653 -14.44 -4.06 -17.34
N ASP A 654 -14.02 -4.04 -16.08
CA ASP A 654 -13.73 -5.24 -15.31
C ASP A 654 -14.93 -5.65 -14.45
N THR A 655 -15.11 -6.95 -14.23
CA THR A 655 -16.24 -7.51 -13.49
C THR A 655 -15.76 -8.52 -12.45
N LYS A 656 -16.56 -8.71 -11.39
CA LYS A 656 -16.32 -9.78 -10.41
C LYS A 656 -16.28 -11.14 -11.08
N ALA A 657 -15.50 -12.05 -10.48
CA ALA A 657 -15.42 -13.44 -10.87
C ALA A 657 -15.49 -14.35 -9.65
N ASP A 658 -16.44 -15.27 -9.65
CA ASP A 658 -16.55 -16.31 -8.62
C ASP A 658 -15.56 -17.45 -8.89
N THR A 659 -15.21 -17.69 -10.16
CA THR A 659 -14.09 -18.56 -10.51
C THR A 659 -12.78 -17.83 -10.24
N LEU A 660 -11.95 -18.46 -9.42
CA LEU A 660 -10.66 -17.94 -9.03
C LEU A 660 -9.60 -18.48 -9.99
N PRO A 661 -8.66 -17.64 -10.41
CA PRO A 661 -7.79 -18.04 -11.48
C PRO A 661 -6.70 -18.95 -10.88
N GLY A 662 -6.61 -20.18 -11.39
CA GLY A 662 -5.59 -21.17 -11.00
C GLY A 662 -4.21 -20.86 -11.57
N GLY A 663 -3.17 -21.51 -11.05
CA GLY A 663 -1.79 -21.34 -11.53
C GLY A 663 -0.80 -20.99 -10.43
N ALA A 664 0.39 -21.56 -10.52
CA ALA A 664 1.41 -21.46 -9.48
C ALA A 664 1.98 -20.05 -9.29
N ASP A 665 1.93 -19.21 -10.31
CA ASP A 665 2.39 -17.82 -10.31
C ASP A 665 1.63 -16.92 -9.33
N ARG A 666 0.41 -17.30 -8.95
CA ARG A 666 -0.42 -16.58 -7.96
C ARG A 666 -0.22 -17.05 -6.52
N TRP A 667 0.62 -18.06 -6.30
CA TRP A 667 0.84 -18.69 -5.01
C TRP A 667 2.33 -18.65 -4.64
N SER A 668 2.63 -18.36 -3.38
CA SER A 668 4.01 -18.39 -2.88
C SER A 668 4.53 -19.83 -2.81
N HIS A 669 5.80 -20.03 -3.13
CA HIS A 669 6.44 -21.36 -3.11
C HIS A 669 5.60 -22.44 -3.80
N ALA A 670 5.08 -22.14 -4.98
CA ALA A 670 4.32 -23.08 -5.80
C ALA A 670 4.98 -23.28 -7.17
N ALA A 671 4.78 -24.47 -7.75
CA ALA A 671 5.15 -24.76 -9.13
C ALA A 671 3.97 -25.35 -9.89
N PRO A 672 3.85 -25.09 -11.21
CA PRO A 672 2.83 -25.74 -12.03
C PRO A 672 2.95 -27.26 -11.92
N ALA A 673 1.80 -27.92 -11.85
CA ALA A 673 1.74 -29.37 -11.81
C ALA A 673 0.48 -29.83 -12.52
N GLU A 674 0.57 -30.97 -13.21
CA GLU A 674 -0.55 -31.59 -13.90
C GLU A 674 -0.93 -32.86 -13.13
N GLY A 675 -2.22 -32.98 -12.79
CA GLY A 675 -2.77 -34.20 -12.20
C GLY A 675 -3.20 -35.21 -13.26
N VAL A 676 -3.85 -36.30 -12.83
CA VAL A 676 -4.45 -37.27 -13.76
C VAL A 676 -5.46 -36.57 -14.67
N GLY A 677 -5.47 -36.95 -15.95
CA GLY A 677 -6.43 -36.45 -16.94
C GLY A 677 -6.11 -35.07 -17.53
N GLY A 678 -4.91 -34.53 -17.35
CA GLY A 678 -4.50 -33.27 -17.97
C GLY A 678 -4.99 -32.01 -17.27
N ILE A 679 -5.53 -32.13 -16.04
CA ILE A 679 -5.98 -30.97 -15.27
C ILE A 679 -4.75 -30.24 -14.73
N GLU A 680 -4.57 -29.01 -15.23
CA GLU A 680 -3.53 -28.10 -14.75
C GLU A 680 -3.89 -27.58 -13.35
N GLY A 681 -2.90 -27.63 -12.46
CA GLY A 681 -2.98 -27.09 -11.12
C GLY A 681 -1.61 -26.61 -10.66
N PHE A 682 -1.42 -26.58 -9.35
CA PHE A 682 -0.12 -26.29 -8.76
C PHE A 682 0.15 -27.17 -7.55
N ARG A 683 1.43 -27.38 -7.28
CA ARG A 683 1.89 -28.02 -6.05
C ARG A 683 2.74 -27.05 -5.23
N PRO A 684 2.63 -27.06 -3.90
CA PRO A 684 3.61 -26.42 -3.02
C PRO A 684 4.99 -27.05 -3.24
N ILE A 685 6.04 -26.24 -3.29
CA ILE A 685 7.44 -26.66 -3.43
C ILE A 685 8.28 -26.43 -2.17
N ASP A 686 7.81 -25.58 -1.25
CA ASP A 686 8.35 -25.50 0.11
C ASP A 686 7.51 -26.41 1.02
N ASN A 687 7.98 -27.64 1.21
CA ASN A 687 7.24 -28.66 1.94
C ASN A 687 7.05 -28.34 3.42
N HIS A 688 7.86 -27.43 3.98
CA HIS A 688 7.82 -27.06 5.40
C HIS A 688 6.93 -25.84 5.65
N ARG A 689 6.95 -24.86 4.74
CA ARG A 689 6.15 -23.62 4.87
C ARG A 689 4.80 -23.70 4.19
N GLY A 690 4.65 -24.57 3.19
CA GLY A 690 3.47 -24.65 2.34
C GLY A 690 3.40 -23.49 1.35
N THR A 691 2.19 -23.00 1.10
CA THR A 691 1.89 -22.01 0.06
C THR A 691 0.81 -21.03 0.49
N GLN A 692 0.79 -19.82 -0.08
CA GLN A 692 -0.19 -18.78 0.23
C GLN A 692 -0.45 -17.89 -0.98
N SER A 693 -1.68 -17.39 -1.11
CA SER A 693 -2.06 -16.39 -2.11
C SER A 693 -2.80 -15.21 -1.49
N GLY A 694 -2.47 -14.00 -1.95
CA GLY A 694 -3.15 -12.74 -1.61
C GLY A 694 -4.21 -12.31 -2.64
N GLN A 695 -4.49 -13.14 -3.66
CA GLN A 695 -5.41 -12.76 -4.74
C GLN A 695 -6.83 -12.43 -4.26
N PHE A 696 -7.20 -12.90 -3.08
CA PHE A 696 -8.52 -12.69 -2.46
C PHE A 696 -8.70 -11.26 -1.92
N ALA A 697 -7.62 -10.48 -1.78
CA ALA A 697 -7.69 -9.05 -1.50
C ALA A 697 -8.13 -8.23 -2.72
N ASP A 698 -7.99 -8.78 -3.93
CA ASP A 698 -8.38 -8.13 -5.16
C ASP A 698 -9.92 -8.03 -5.28
N PRO A 699 -10.51 -6.84 -5.55
CA PRO A 699 -11.95 -6.69 -5.69
C PRO A 699 -12.64 -7.64 -6.68
N LYS A 700 -11.92 -8.13 -7.70
CA LYS A 700 -12.43 -9.07 -8.70
C LYS A 700 -12.64 -10.47 -8.14
N TRP A 701 -11.71 -10.94 -7.31
CA TRP A 701 -11.68 -12.30 -6.76
C TRP A 701 -12.01 -12.35 -5.27
N LYS A 702 -12.40 -11.22 -4.69
CA LYS A 702 -12.86 -11.13 -3.31
C LYS A 702 -14.17 -11.89 -3.15
N ALA A 703 -14.26 -12.70 -2.09
CA ALA A 703 -15.42 -13.54 -1.85
C ALA A 703 -16.71 -12.69 -1.78
N PRO A 704 -17.80 -13.14 -2.43
CA PRO A 704 -19.13 -12.67 -2.10
C PRO A 704 -19.46 -12.94 -0.64
N SER A 705 -20.29 -12.09 -0.02
CA SER A 705 -20.77 -12.38 1.33
C SER A 705 -21.59 -13.67 1.33
N GLY A 706 -21.40 -14.50 2.36
CA GLY A 706 -22.00 -15.82 2.50
C GLY A 706 -21.34 -16.92 1.67
N ALA A 707 -20.36 -16.62 0.83
CA ALA A 707 -19.70 -17.64 0.02
C ALA A 707 -18.90 -18.64 0.88
N ALA A 708 -18.65 -19.83 0.33
CA ALA A 708 -17.72 -20.83 0.80
C ALA A 708 -16.61 -21.03 -0.24
N LEU A 709 -15.41 -21.37 0.22
CA LEU A 709 -14.29 -21.68 -0.67
C LEU A 709 -14.44 -23.12 -1.17
N ARG A 710 -14.49 -23.33 -2.49
CA ARG A 710 -14.35 -24.66 -3.10
C ARG A 710 -13.08 -24.74 -3.91
N PHE A 711 -12.42 -25.89 -3.86
CA PHE A 711 -11.26 -26.19 -4.70
C PHE A 711 -11.18 -27.69 -4.97
N LYS A 712 -10.45 -28.05 -6.04
CA LYS A 712 -10.06 -29.43 -6.32
C LYS A 712 -8.68 -29.74 -5.76
N PHE A 713 -8.49 -30.99 -5.37
CA PHE A 713 -7.19 -31.52 -5.03
C PHE A 713 -7.00 -32.93 -5.58
N TYR A 714 -5.75 -33.26 -5.90
CA TYR A 714 -5.30 -34.59 -6.27
C TYR A 714 -4.12 -34.98 -5.38
N CYS A 715 -4.22 -36.15 -4.75
CA CYS A 715 -3.16 -36.66 -3.90
C CYS A 715 -3.26 -38.18 -3.81
N THR A 716 -2.12 -38.87 -3.91
CA THR A 716 -2.05 -40.34 -3.81
C THR A 716 -1.65 -40.84 -2.42
N GLN A 717 -1.40 -39.94 -1.46
CA GLN A 717 -1.03 -40.26 -0.09
C GLN A 717 -1.79 -39.37 0.89
N PRO A 718 -2.56 -39.93 1.84
CA PRO A 718 -3.40 -39.12 2.69
C PRO A 718 -2.55 -38.27 3.63
N GLN A 719 -2.98 -37.04 3.89
CA GLN A 719 -2.31 -36.14 4.85
C GLN A 719 -3.26 -35.07 5.38
N THR A 720 -2.99 -34.59 6.59
CA THR A 720 -3.70 -33.46 7.17
C THR A 720 -2.95 -32.17 6.85
N LEU A 721 -3.67 -31.17 6.33
CA LEU A 721 -3.14 -29.82 6.11
C LEU A 721 -3.87 -28.82 6.97
N VAL A 722 -3.26 -27.66 7.17
CA VAL A 722 -3.89 -26.48 7.78
C VAL A 722 -4.25 -25.51 6.67
N LEU A 723 -5.53 -25.22 6.51
CA LEU A 723 -6.04 -24.13 5.68
C LEU A 723 -6.12 -22.87 6.54
N ASN A 724 -5.36 -21.84 6.20
CA ASN A 724 -5.36 -20.55 6.89
C ASN A 724 -6.03 -19.46 6.05
N ALA A 725 -6.85 -18.64 6.69
CA ALA A 725 -7.51 -17.47 6.12
C ALA A 725 -7.38 -16.28 7.09
N GLY A 726 -6.45 -15.36 6.82
CA GLY A 726 -6.11 -14.31 7.77
C GLY A 726 -5.63 -14.86 9.12
N ARG A 727 -6.35 -14.53 10.21
CA ARG A 727 -6.06 -15.01 11.58
C ARG A 727 -6.76 -16.33 11.92
N CYS A 728 -7.67 -16.79 11.07
CA CYS A 728 -8.43 -18.02 11.29
C CYS A 728 -7.78 -19.18 10.53
N ALA A 729 -7.91 -20.39 11.07
CA ALA A 729 -7.43 -21.61 10.43
C ALA A 729 -8.35 -22.79 10.72
N THR A 730 -8.23 -23.85 9.92
CA THR A 730 -8.85 -25.15 10.18
C THR A 730 -7.97 -26.28 9.65
N GLU A 731 -8.04 -27.44 10.29
CA GLU A 731 -7.42 -28.65 9.75
C GLU A 731 -8.33 -29.25 8.67
N ILE A 732 -7.74 -29.64 7.55
CA ILE A 732 -8.42 -30.32 6.44
C ILE A 732 -7.74 -31.65 6.16
N GLU A 733 -8.54 -32.69 5.96
CA GLU A 733 -8.07 -34.03 5.62
C GLU A 733 -7.99 -34.16 4.09
N ILE A 734 -6.77 -34.26 3.57
CA ILE A 734 -6.52 -34.57 2.16
C ILE A 734 -6.47 -36.09 2.03
N THR A 735 -7.52 -36.68 1.47
CA THR A 735 -7.66 -38.12 1.23
C THR A 735 -6.87 -38.56 0.01
N ALA A 736 -6.30 -39.77 0.05
CA ALA A 736 -5.66 -40.37 -1.11
C ALA A 736 -6.70 -40.90 -2.12
N SER A 737 -6.49 -40.60 -3.40
CA SER A 737 -7.26 -41.14 -4.51
C SER A 737 -6.44 -41.05 -5.80
N ASP A 738 -6.69 -41.98 -6.73
CA ASP A 738 -6.19 -41.89 -8.11
C ASP A 738 -7.06 -40.94 -8.98
N GLU A 739 -8.13 -40.40 -8.41
CA GLU A 739 -9.05 -39.45 -9.05
C GLU A 739 -8.98 -38.06 -8.39
N TRP A 740 -9.39 -37.03 -9.13
CA TRP A 740 -9.55 -35.69 -8.57
C TRP A 740 -10.71 -35.62 -7.59
N GLN A 741 -10.47 -34.94 -6.47
CA GLN A 741 -11.45 -34.74 -5.40
C GLN A 741 -11.77 -33.25 -5.27
N SER A 742 -12.91 -32.92 -4.65
CA SER A 742 -13.33 -31.54 -4.37
C SER A 742 -13.62 -31.36 -2.89
N MET A 743 -13.28 -30.20 -2.36
CA MET A 743 -13.57 -29.80 -0.99
C MET A 743 -14.23 -28.44 -0.96
N THR A 744 -15.23 -28.25 -0.09
CA THR A 744 -15.89 -26.97 0.15
C THR A 744 -15.77 -26.61 1.63
N ILE A 745 -15.25 -25.41 1.91
CA ILE A 745 -14.98 -24.93 3.27
C ILE A 745 -15.87 -23.71 3.57
N PRO A 746 -16.89 -23.84 4.43
CA PRO A 746 -17.66 -22.70 4.92
C PRO A 746 -16.83 -21.87 5.90
N ALA A 747 -17.10 -20.56 5.99
CA ALA A 747 -16.35 -19.66 6.88
C ALA A 747 -16.38 -20.14 8.34
N ALA A 748 -17.53 -20.66 8.80
CA ALA A 748 -17.73 -21.14 10.16
C ALA A 748 -16.79 -22.30 10.57
N GLN A 749 -16.16 -23.00 9.62
CA GLN A 749 -15.20 -24.07 9.91
C GLN A 749 -13.83 -23.54 10.36
N LEU A 750 -13.46 -22.31 9.97
CA LEU A 750 -12.21 -21.69 10.38
C LEU A 750 -12.37 -20.97 11.70
N LYS A 751 -11.37 -21.10 12.58
CA LYS A 751 -11.38 -20.48 13.91
C LYS A 751 -10.11 -19.71 14.17
N ASP A 752 -10.20 -18.60 14.88
CA ASP A 752 -9.04 -17.88 15.40
C ASP A 752 -8.42 -18.60 16.62
N SER A 753 -7.34 -18.05 17.16
CA SER A 753 -6.66 -18.60 18.35
C SER A 753 -7.52 -18.61 19.62
N ASN A 754 -8.61 -17.84 19.66
CA ASN A 754 -9.58 -17.80 20.76
C ASN A 754 -10.77 -18.74 20.53
N GLY A 755 -10.79 -19.47 19.40
CA GLY A 755 -11.87 -20.37 19.02
C GLY A 755 -13.07 -19.69 18.34
N ALA A 756 -13.02 -18.39 18.08
CA ALA A 756 -14.06 -17.66 17.37
C ALA A 756 -14.05 -18.02 15.89
N ALA A 757 -15.23 -18.37 15.34
CA ALA A 757 -15.37 -18.72 13.94
C ALA A 757 -15.14 -17.50 13.03
N LEU A 758 -14.56 -17.73 11.84
CA LEU A 758 -14.49 -16.70 10.80
C LEU A 758 -15.92 -16.33 10.41
N GLY A 759 -16.25 -15.04 10.51
CA GLY A 759 -17.59 -14.55 10.22
C GLY A 759 -17.98 -14.76 8.75
N ASP A 760 -17.14 -14.31 7.82
CA ASP A 760 -17.42 -14.37 6.39
C ASP A 760 -16.13 -14.36 5.56
N TRP A 761 -16.09 -15.13 4.46
CA TRP A 761 -14.94 -15.18 3.55
C TRP A 761 -14.65 -13.83 2.87
N SER A 762 -15.63 -12.93 2.74
CA SER A 762 -15.46 -11.58 2.16
C SER A 762 -14.53 -10.68 2.99
N GLN A 763 -14.20 -11.06 4.21
CA GLN A 763 -13.22 -10.36 5.07
C GLN A 763 -11.78 -10.86 4.85
N VAL A 764 -11.59 -11.94 4.08
CA VAL A 764 -10.31 -12.60 3.90
C VAL A 764 -9.57 -12.01 2.70
N GLY A 765 -8.40 -11.43 2.95
CA GLY A 765 -7.48 -10.98 1.89
C GLY A 765 -6.47 -12.03 1.43
N SER A 766 -6.26 -13.09 2.22
CA SER A 766 -5.27 -14.12 1.88
C SER A 766 -5.62 -15.50 2.42
N ILE A 767 -5.33 -16.53 1.61
CA ILE A 767 -5.53 -17.94 1.92
C ILE A 767 -4.21 -18.68 1.76
N GLY A 768 -3.92 -19.62 2.66
CA GLY A 768 -2.77 -20.50 2.55
C GLY A 768 -3.06 -21.94 2.94
N PHE A 769 -2.20 -22.83 2.47
CA PHE A 769 -2.16 -24.24 2.83
C PHE A 769 -0.80 -24.53 3.44
N LYS A 770 -0.79 -25.03 4.67
CA LYS A 770 0.44 -25.35 5.42
C LYS A 770 0.41 -26.80 5.89
N PRO A 771 1.58 -27.43 6.08
CA PRO A 771 1.60 -28.68 6.81
C PRO A 771 1.19 -28.46 8.28
N LYS A 772 0.73 -29.52 8.93
CA LYS A 772 0.59 -29.54 10.38
C LYS A 772 1.98 -29.39 11.03
N ALA A 773 2.03 -28.80 12.22
CA ALA A 773 3.28 -28.63 12.95
C ALA A 773 4.01 -29.98 13.12
N GLY A 774 5.27 -30.05 12.65
CA GLY A 774 6.07 -31.28 12.66
C GLY A 774 5.80 -32.25 11.50
N SER A 775 5.09 -31.82 10.45
CA SER A 775 4.83 -32.60 9.23
C SER A 775 5.23 -31.81 7.98
N ASP A 776 5.24 -32.48 6.82
CA ASP A 776 5.53 -31.89 5.51
C ASP A 776 4.33 -32.03 4.57
N ILE A 777 4.13 -31.04 3.69
CA ILE A 777 3.18 -31.18 2.57
C ILE A 777 3.84 -32.00 1.47
N THR A 778 3.23 -33.10 1.05
CA THR A 778 3.81 -33.99 0.03
C THR A 778 2.79 -34.38 -1.03
N LYS A 779 3.14 -34.24 -2.31
CA LYS A 779 2.36 -34.83 -3.43
C LYS A 779 0.88 -34.40 -3.52
N VAL A 780 0.52 -33.20 -3.04
CA VAL A 780 -0.80 -32.61 -3.26
C VAL A 780 -0.73 -31.63 -4.42
N ILE A 781 -1.66 -31.76 -5.37
CA ILE A 781 -1.89 -30.78 -6.44
C ILE A 781 -3.24 -30.12 -6.17
N PHE A 782 -3.30 -28.79 -6.17
CA PHE A 782 -4.52 -28.01 -6.04
C PHE A 782 -4.92 -27.38 -7.38
N ALA A 783 -6.22 -27.33 -7.67
CA ALA A 783 -6.77 -26.76 -8.90
C ALA A 783 -8.20 -26.22 -8.68
N ASP A 784 -8.76 -25.54 -9.69
CA ASP A 784 -10.17 -25.14 -9.77
C ASP A 784 -10.75 -24.50 -8.51
N PHE A 785 -10.11 -23.41 -8.07
CA PHE A 785 -10.63 -22.62 -6.96
C PHE A 785 -11.85 -21.83 -7.40
N GLU A 786 -12.90 -21.82 -6.60
CA GLU A 786 -14.10 -21.03 -6.83
C GLU A 786 -14.75 -20.60 -5.52
N TRP A 787 -15.33 -19.41 -5.52
CA TRP A 787 -16.33 -19.04 -4.53
C TRP A 787 -17.62 -19.73 -4.91
N LYS A 788 -18.01 -20.73 -4.11
CA LYS A 788 -19.41 -21.13 -4.11
C LYS A 788 -20.13 -20.10 -3.28
N ALA A 789 -21.01 -19.32 -3.92
CA ALA A 789 -22.09 -18.67 -3.19
C ALA A 789 -22.66 -19.70 -2.20
N SER A 790 -23.15 -19.27 -1.03
CA SER A 790 -24.01 -20.13 -0.23
C SER A 790 -25.21 -20.54 -1.08
N GLN A 791 -25.06 -21.58 -1.90
CA GLN A 791 -26.15 -22.33 -2.49
C GLN A 791 -26.64 -23.27 -1.40
N GLY A 792 -27.13 -22.65 -0.34
CA GLY A 792 -28.31 -23.09 0.36
C GLY A 792 -29.19 -21.86 0.45
N ASN A 793 -30.38 -21.93 -0.16
CA ASN A 793 -31.57 -21.10 0.13
C ASN A 793 -31.94 -19.95 -0.82
N THR A 794 -32.26 -20.28 -2.08
CA THR A 794 -33.50 -19.76 -2.66
C THR A 794 -34.27 -20.92 -3.28
N LEU A 795 -35.47 -21.19 -2.75
CA LEU A 795 -36.45 -22.04 -3.38
C LEU A 795 -36.96 -21.30 -4.63
N GLU A 796 -36.42 -21.62 -5.80
CA GLU A 796 -36.86 -20.96 -7.04
C GLU A 796 -38.22 -21.52 -7.47
N SER A 797 -39.16 -20.62 -7.81
CA SER A 797 -40.42 -21.04 -8.40
C SER A 797 -40.22 -21.57 -9.81
N GLY A 798 -40.78 -22.75 -10.09
CA GLY A 798 -40.98 -23.21 -11.45
C GLY A 798 -41.90 -22.26 -12.23
N LYS A 799 -41.98 -22.48 -13.56
CA LYS A 799 -42.90 -21.74 -14.45
C LYS A 799 -44.38 -21.88 -14.07
N ASP A 800 -44.70 -22.82 -13.19
CA ASP A 800 -46.01 -23.11 -12.63
C ASP A 800 -46.30 -22.35 -11.31
N GLY A 801 -45.39 -21.47 -10.87
CA GLY A 801 -45.54 -20.69 -9.64
C GLY A 801 -45.26 -21.49 -8.36
N LYS A 802 -44.74 -22.73 -8.48
CA LYS A 802 -44.46 -23.63 -7.35
C LYS A 802 -42.96 -23.82 -7.15
N ALA A 803 -42.49 -23.70 -5.92
CA ALA A 803 -41.12 -24.01 -5.54
C ALA A 803 -41.09 -25.34 -4.77
N TYR A 804 -40.80 -26.43 -5.47
CA TYR A 804 -40.76 -27.78 -4.88
C TYR A 804 -39.60 -27.93 -3.88
N LEU A 805 -39.86 -28.53 -2.73
CA LEU A 805 -38.82 -28.82 -1.75
C LEU A 805 -37.89 -29.91 -2.28
N THR A 806 -36.59 -29.63 -2.28
CA THR A 806 -35.54 -30.61 -2.61
C THR A 806 -34.51 -30.64 -1.50
N LYS A 807 -33.76 -31.74 -1.40
CA LYS A 807 -32.63 -31.88 -0.47
C LYS A 807 -31.60 -30.75 -0.64
N GLU A 808 -31.37 -30.32 -1.87
CA GLU A 808 -30.42 -29.25 -2.22
C GLU A 808 -30.90 -27.88 -1.77
N ALA A 809 -32.21 -27.69 -1.61
CA ALA A 809 -32.82 -26.44 -1.14
C ALA A 809 -32.83 -26.31 0.40
N THR A 810 -32.24 -27.26 1.14
CA THR A 810 -32.27 -27.27 2.60
C THR A 810 -31.24 -26.30 3.20
N SER A 811 -31.65 -25.58 4.26
CA SER A 811 -30.76 -24.73 5.07
C SER A 811 -30.00 -25.52 6.14
N ALA A 812 -30.57 -26.65 6.57
CA ALA A 812 -29.93 -27.66 7.40
C ALA A 812 -30.67 -28.99 7.22
N CYS A 813 -29.96 -30.12 7.26
CA CYS A 813 -30.55 -31.44 7.12
C CYS A 813 -29.85 -32.42 8.06
N ASP A 814 -30.55 -32.84 9.11
CA ASP A 814 -30.14 -33.88 10.05
C ASP A 814 -31.03 -35.11 9.83
N THR A 815 -30.46 -36.27 9.55
CA THR A 815 -31.22 -37.50 9.29
C THR A 815 -30.41 -38.73 9.66
N PHE A 816 -31.11 -39.74 10.18
CA PHE A 816 -30.52 -41.05 10.50
C PHE A 816 -29.93 -41.77 9.27
N TRP A 817 -30.57 -41.66 8.09
CA TRP A 817 -30.14 -42.40 6.91
C TRP A 817 -29.86 -41.52 5.69
N ARG A 818 -30.88 -41.22 4.88
CA ARG A 818 -30.75 -40.41 3.68
C ARG A 818 -32.05 -39.71 3.37
N VAL A 819 -31.94 -38.65 2.57
CA VAL A 819 -33.07 -37.96 1.94
C VAL A 819 -32.97 -38.18 0.44
N LEU A 820 -34.08 -38.57 -0.19
CA LEU A 820 -34.19 -38.71 -1.64
C LEU A 820 -35.26 -37.77 -2.17
N ASN A 821 -34.93 -37.05 -3.25
CA ASN A 821 -35.89 -36.24 -4.00
C ASN A 821 -36.75 -37.14 -4.89
N ASP A 822 -38.04 -36.86 -4.94
CA ASP A 822 -39.02 -37.45 -5.86
C ASP A 822 -39.14 -38.99 -5.77
N LYS A 823 -38.63 -39.57 -4.67
CA LYS A 823 -38.60 -41.01 -4.38
C LYS A 823 -38.74 -41.23 -2.88
N GLY A 824 -39.38 -42.33 -2.48
CA GLY A 824 -39.35 -42.82 -1.11
C GLY A 824 -37.92 -43.17 -0.69
N VAL A 825 -37.62 -43.24 0.61
CA VAL A 825 -36.24 -43.32 1.12
C VAL A 825 -35.47 -44.58 0.67
N GLU A 826 -36.14 -45.63 0.20
CA GLU A 826 -35.53 -46.81 -0.43
C GLU A 826 -35.18 -46.64 -1.92
N GLY A 827 -35.59 -45.54 -2.55
CA GLY A 827 -35.42 -45.30 -3.99
C GLY A 827 -36.59 -45.77 -4.86
N LYS A 828 -37.67 -46.27 -4.26
CA LYS A 828 -38.95 -46.58 -4.93
C LYS A 828 -39.80 -45.30 -5.13
N PRO A 829 -40.81 -45.31 -6.01
CA PRO A 829 -41.75 -44.17 -6.11
C PRO A 829 -42.41 -43.87 -4.76
N ILE A 830 -42.64 -42.58 -4.47
CA ILE A 830 -43.34 -42.15 -3.26
C ILE A 830 -44.77 -42.70 -3.28
N SER A 831 -45.17 -43.40 -2.21
CA SER A 831 -46.53 -43.91 -2.02
C SER A 831 -46.99 -43.62 -0.60
N VAL A 832 -48.08 -42.86 -0.45
CA VAL A 832 -48.64 -42.48 0.85
C VAL A 832 -50.16 -42.66 0.82
N GLY A 833 -50.69 -43.51 1.71
CA GLY A 833 -52.14 -43.75 1.82
C GLY A 833 -52.75 -44.42 0.58
N GLY A 834 -51.97 -45.24 -0.12
CA GLY A 834 -52.38 -45.93 -1.35
C GLY A 834 -52.28 -45.08 -2.63
N GLN A 835 -51.85 -43.82 -2.53
CA GLN A 835 -51.65 -42.93 -3.68
C GLN A 835 -50.16 -42.73 -3.99
N LYS A 836 -49.82 -42.71 -5.28
CA LYS A 836 -48.45 -42.52 -5.76
C LYS A 836 -48.19 -41.07 -6.15
N TYR A 837 -47.02 -40.56 -5.81
CA TYR A 837 -46.60 -39.19 -6.09
C TYR A 837 -45.29 -39.17 -6.87
N THR A 838 -45.18 -38.23 -7.81
CA THR A 838 -43.97 -38.02 -8.62
C THR A 838 -43.02 -36.99 -8.03
N ARG A 839 -43.46 -36.25 -7.00
CA ARG A 839 -42.73 -35.15 -6.37
C ARG A 839 -42.74 -35.29 -4.85
N GLY A 840 -41.66 -34.86 -4.19
CA GLY A 840 -41.58 -34.81 -2.72
C GLY A 840 -40.25 -35.28 -2.15
N LEU A 841 -40.21 -35.52 -0.83
CA LEU A 841 -39.01 -35.98 -0.12
C LEU A 841 -39.27 -37.29 0.61
N GLY A 842 -38.50 -38.33 0.30
CA GLY A 842 -38.47 -39.57 1.08
C GLY A 842 -37.39 -39.51 2.17
N VAL A 843 -37.76 -39.85 3.40
CA VAL A 843 -36.91 -39.78 4.61
C VAL A 843 -37.08 -41.00 5.52
N HIS A 844 -36.16 -41.17 6.47
CA HIS A 844 -36.23 -42.16 7.55
C HIS A 844 -36.21 -41.43 8.91
N ALA A 845 -36.90 -41.94 9.92
CA ALA A 845 -36.81 -41.44 11.30
C ALA A 845 -35.48 -41.83 12.00
N ASP A 846 -34.83 -41.00 12.79
CA ASP A 846 -35.15 -39.60 13.04
C ASP A 846 -34.66 -38.71 11.89
N SER A 847 -35.45 -37.68 11.55
CA SER A 847 -35.01 -36.64 10.62
C SER A 847 -35.54 -35.26 11.01
N LYS A 848 -34.74 -34.24 10.73
CA LYS A 848 -35.04 -32.82 10.91
C LYS A 848 -34.43 -32.04 9.74
N ILE A 849 -35.29 -31.56 8.86
CA ILE A 849 -34.93 -30.86 7.62
C ILE A 849 -35.44 -29.42 7.70
N LYS A 850 -34.57 -28.44 7.46
CA LYS A 850 -34.88 -27.01 7.52
C LYS A 850 -34.77 -26.38 6.14
N PHE A 851 -35.61 -25.39 5.88
CA PHE A 851 -35.62 -24.57 4.66
C PHE A 851 -35.72 -23.10 5.06
N ALA A 852 -34.88 -22.23 4.49
CA ALA A 852 -35.04 -20.80 4.69
C ALA A 852 -36.06 -20.23 3.70
N LEU A 853 -37.05 -19.53 4.23
CA LEU A 853 -38.15 -18.93 3.48
C LEU A 853 -37.94 -17.45 3.20
N ASN A 854 -37.17 -16.76 4.05
CA ASN A 854 -36.81 -15.33 3.90
C ASN A 854 -38.01 -14.39 3.68
N GLY A 855 -39.22 -14.77 4.10
CA GLY A 855 -40.45 -14.00 3.89
C GLY A 855 -41.01 -13.99 2.47
N GLN A 856 -40.52 -14.85 1.56
CA GLN A 856 -40.82 -14.79 0.12
C GLN A 856 -42.04 -15.62 -0.32
N PHE A 857 -42.61 -16.45 0.56
CA PHE A 857 -43.64 -17.43 0.21
C PHE A 857 -44.93 -17.20 1.00
N ALA A 858 -46.08 -17.49 0.39
CA ALA A 858 -47.40 -17.37 0.99
C ALA A 858 -47.85 -18.66 1.69
N ALA A 859 -47.70 -19.81 1.02
CA ALA A 859 -48.17 -21.09 1.53
C ALA A 859 -47.24 -22.27 1.21
N PHE A 860 -47.20 -23.26 2.10
CA PHE A 860 -46.54 -24.54 1.97
C PHE A 860 -47.58 -25.66 1.78
N HIS A 861 -47.54 -26.33 0.63
CA HIS A 861 -48.35 -27.49 0.30
C HIS A 861 -47.57 -28.78 0.55
N VAL A 862 -48.19 -29.79 1.17
CA VAL A 862 -47.60 -31.12 1.34
C VAL A 862 -48.66 -32.19 1.66
N VAL A 863 -48.41 -33.43 1.22
CA VAL A 863 -49.11 -34.64 1.70
C VAL A 863 -48.13 -35.46 2.55
N PRO A 864 -48.10 -35.25 3.88
CA PRO A 864 -47.19 -36.00 4.75
C PRO A 864 -47.78 -37.38 5.05
N GLY A 865 -46.94 -38.41 5.13
CA GLY A 865 -47.34 -39.67 5.75
C GLY A 865 -46.25 -40.74 5.74
N PRO A 866 -46.47 -41.86 6.46
CA PRO A 866 -45.64 -43.05 6.35
C PRO A 866 -45.63 -43.57 4.91
N ASP A 867 -44.50 -44.07 4.44
CA ASP A 867 -44.39 -44.67 3.12
C ASP A 867 -45.07 -46.04 3.10
N ASP A 868 -45.97 -46.29 2.13
CA ASP A 868 -46.76 -47.52 2.04
C ASP A 868 -45.89 -48.78 1.87
N ALA A 869 -44.63 -48.62 1.45
CA ALA A 869 -43.69 -49.73 1.34
C ALA A 869 -43.32 -50.34 2.70
N HIS A 870 -43.59 -49.65 3.80
CA HIS A 870 -43.22 -50.05 5.17
C HIS A 870 -44.36 -49.90 6.17
N ARG A 871 -44.20 -50.54 7.32
CA ARG A 871 -45.20 -50.57 8.40
C ARG A 871 -44.67 -50.07 9.75
N GLY A 872 -43.52 -49.40 9.75
CA GLY A 872 -42.97 -48.76 10.95
C GLY A 872 -43.92 -47.69 11.49
N ARG A 873 -43.73 -47.35 12.76
CA ARG A 873 -44.56 -46.38 13.46
C ARG A 873 -43.72 -45.14 13.69
N LEU A 874 -44.22 -43.99 13.23
CA LEU A 874 -43.49 -42.73 13.26
C LEU A 874 -44.40 -41.56 13.62
N GLU A 875 -43.81 -40.42 13.98
CA GLU A 875 -44.52 -39.15 14.14
C GLU A 875 -43.89 -38.08 13.24
N MET A 876 -44.71 -37.41 12.44
CA MET A 876 -44.30 -36.32 11.55
C MET A 876 -44.78 -34.98 12.11
N LYS A 877 -43.90 -33.97 12.13
CA LYS A 877 -44.21 -32.61 12.58
C LYS A 877 -43.73 -31.58 11.56
N ILE A 878 -44.50 -30.51 11.40
CA ILE A 878 -44.11 -29.34 10.62
C ILE A 878 -44.06 -28.15 11.58
N LEU A 879 -42.95 -27.42 11.56
CA LEU A 879 -42.75 -26.20 12.33
C LEU A 879 -42.49 -25.03 11.37
N VAL A 880 -43.08 -23.86 11.67
CA VAL A 880 -42.83 -22.59 10.98
C VAL A 880 -42.25 -21.62 12.00
N ASP A 881 -41.07 -21.07 11.72
CA ASP A 881 -40.28 -20.26 12.66
C ASP A 881 -40.15 -20.89 14.06
N GLY A 882 -39.92 -22.20 14.09
CA GLY A 882 -39.78 -22.99 15.32
C GLY A 882 -41.10 -23.30 16.05
N LYS A 883 -42.26 -22.80 15.58
CA LYS A 883 -43.57 -23.13 16.15
C LYS A 883 -44.20 -24.30 15.41
N GLN A 884 -44.59 -25.36 16.15
CA GLN A 884 -45.30 -26.50 15.57
C GLN A 884 -46.68 -26.08 15.04
N VAL A 885 -46.91 -26.34 13.74
CA VAL A 885 -48.18 -26.05 13.04
C VAL A 885 -48.91 -27.33 12.61
N PHE A 886 -48.21 -28.46 12.59
CA PHE A 886 -48.80 -29.78 12.31
C PHE A 886 -48.09 -30.87 13.13
N SER A 887 -48.85 -31.88 13.55
CA SER A 887 -48.35 -33.19 13.96
C SER A 887 -49.31 -34.28 13.44
N SER A 888 -48.77 -35.38 12.93
CA SER A 888 -49.56 -36.57 12.59
C SER A 888 -49.98 -37.37 13.82
N GLY A 889 -49.36 -37.11 14.99
CA GLY A 889 -49.27 -38.10 16.06
C GLY A 889 -48.50 -39.35 15.61
N LYS A 890 -48.46 -40.37 16.48
CA LYS A 890 -47.79 -41.65 16.18
C LYS A 890 -48.65 -42.50 15.26
N VAL A 891 -48.23 -42.68 14.02
CA VAL A 891 -49.01 -43.29 12.93
C VAL A 891 -48.18 -44.36 12.19
N SER A 892 -48.86 -45.27 11.51
CA SER A 892 -48.26 -46.23 10.57
C SER A 892 -49.07 -46.26 9.28
N SER A 893 -48.51 -46.79 8.19
CA SER A 893 -49.21 -46.87 6.89
C SER A 893 -50.57 -47.59 6.95
N ALA A 894 -50.76 -48.53 7.88
CA ALA A 894 -52.03 -49.25 8.07
C ALA A 894 -53.13 -48.42 8.76
N SER A 895 -52.75 -47.36 9.47
CA SER A 895 -53.66 -46.55 10.30
C SER A 895 -53.79 -45.11 9.82
N PHE A 896 -52.91 -44.68 8.91
CA PHE A 896 -52.82 -43.31 8.46
C PHE A 896 -53.71 -43.04 7.25
N GLN A 897 -54.57 -42.02 7.36
CA GLN A 897 -55.31 -41.49 6.21
C GLN A 897 -54.56 -40.27 5.67
N ALA A 898 -54.01 -40.39 4.46
CA ALA A 898 -53.29 -39.31 3.81
C ALA A 898 -54.22 -38.13 3.53
N LYS A 899 -53.79 -36.93 3.93
CA LYS A 899 -54.51 -35.68 3.68
C LYS A 899 -53.51 -34.59 3.27
N ALA A 900 -53.81 -33.88 2.19
CA ALA A 900 -53.06 -32.69 1.79
C ALA A 900 -53.21 -31.57 2.83
N LEU A 901 -52.12 -30.86 3.06
CA LEU A 901 -52.03 -29.72 3.95
C LEU A 901 -51.58 -28.50 3.15
N ASP A 902 -52.28 -27.39 3.35
CA ASP A 902 -51.89 -26.06 2.89
C ASP A 902 -51.66 -25.17 4.11
N ILE A 903 -50.40 -24.88 4.40
CA ILE A 903 -49.97 -24.18 5.61
C ILE A 903 -49.50 -22.79 5.23
N SER A 904 -50.09 -21.75 5.85
CA SER A 904 -49.61 -20.38 5.64
C SER A 904 -48.19 -20.21 6.18
N VAL A 905 -47.31 -19.65 5.36
CA VAL A 905 -45.93 -19.29 5.70
C VAL A 905 -45.61 -17.83 5.35
N ALA A 906 -46.65 -17.01 5.15
CA ALA A 906 -46.52 -15.60 4.83
C ALA A 906 -45.66 -14.87 5.87
N GLY A 907 -44.56 -14.25 5.41
CA GLY A 907 -43.61 -13.54 6.25
C GLY A 907 -42.71 -14.40 7.14
N ALA A 908 -42.82 -15.74 7.07
CA ALA A 908 -41.99 -16.64 7.85
C ALA A 908 -40.55 -16.71 7.32
N LYS A 909 -39.59 -16.98 8.21
CA LYS A 909 -38.17 -17.07 7.87
C LYS A 909 -37.68 -18.50 7.68
N GLU A 910 -38.28 -19.47 8.36
CA GLU A 910 -37.85 -20.86 8.37
C GLU A 910 -39.05 -21.84 8.37
N LEU A 911 -38.95 -22.90 7.55
CA LEU A 911 -39.79 -24.09 7.60
C LEU A 911 -38.94 -25.27 8.09
N THR A 912 -39.45 -26.06 9.04
CA THR A 912 -38.80 -27.29 9.52
C THR A 912 -39.74 -28.49 9.41
N LEU A 913 -39.26 -29.56 8.77
CA LEU A 913 -39.92 -30.85 8.66
C LEU A 913 -39.22 -31.85 9.59
N VAL A 914 -39.98 -32.51 10.46
CA VAL A 914 -39.44 -33.43 11.47
C VAL A 914 -40.14 -34.77 11.38
N VAL A 915 -39.39 -35.86 11.43
CA VAL A 915 -39.91 -37.22 11.60
C VAL A 915 -39.19 -37.86 12.78
N THR A 916 -39.92 -38.40 13.74
CA THR A 916 -39.37 -39.11 14.91
C THR A 916 -39.90 -40.53 15.01
N ASP A 917 -39.13 -41.43 15.63
CA ASP A 917 -39.57 -42.79 16.01
C ASP A 917 -40.90 -42.76 16.80
N GLY A 918 -41.80 -43.68 16.48
CA GLY A 918 -43.09 -43.92 17.15
C GLY A 918 -42.96 -44.61 18.50
N GLY A 919 -41.76 -45.04 18.89
CA GLY A 919 -41.42 -45.64 20.19
C GLY A 919 -41.47 -47.18 20.20
N ASP A 920 -41.41 -47.82 19.03
CA ASP A 920 -41.23 -49.26 18.84
C ASP A 920 -39.89 -49.62 18.15
N GLY A 921 -39.02 -48.63 17.96
CA GLY A 921 -37.68 -48.76 17.40
C GLY A 921 -37.67 -48.47 15.89
N PRO A 922 -36.51 -48.08 15.33
CA PRO A 922 -36.43 -47.43 14.02
C PRO A 922 -36.71 -48.35 12.81
N GLY A 923 -37.13 -49.59 13.03
CA GLY A 923 -37.25 -50.60 11.98
C GLY A 923 -38.43 -50.33 11.03
N GLY A 924 -38.15 -49.71 9.88
CA GLY A 924 -39.15 -49.45 8.84
C GLY A 924 -39.90 -48.13 8.98
N ASP A 925 -39.35 -47.17 9.72
CA ASP A 925 -39.93 -45.83 9.94
C ASP A 925 -39.64 -44.89 8.75
N HIS A 926 -40.04 -45.36 7.58
CA HIS A 926 -39.91 -44.61 6.33
C HIS A 926 -41.10 -43.67 6.17
N ALA A 927 -40.81 -42.40 5.94
CA ALA A 927 -41.83 -41.38 5.74
C ALA A 927 -41.60 -40.64 4.41
N SER A 928 -42.66 -40.08 3.88
CA SER A 928 -42.63 -39.26 2.69
C SER A 928 -43.36 -37.94 2.91
N TRP A 929 -42.69 -36.83 2.58
CA TRP A 929 -43.30 -35.51 2.40
C TRP A 929 -43.71 -35.38 0.94
N ALA A 930 -44.83 -35.99 0.56
CA ALA A 930 -45.26 -36.11 -0.83
C ALA A 930 -45.83 -34.78 -1.36
N ASP A 931 -45.62 -34.50 -2.65
CA ASP A 931 -46.00 -33.27 -3.35
C ASP A 931 -45.64 -31.97 -2.59
N ALA A 932 -44.48 -31.94 -1.94
CA ALA A 932 -44.08 -30.83 -1.08
C ALA A 932 -43.58 -29.61 -1.88
N TYR A 933 -44.28 -28.48 -1.85
CA TYR A 933 -43.88 -27.23 -2.52
C TYR A 933 -44.36 -25.97 -1.80
N LEU A 934 -43.70 -24.84 -2.08
CA LEU A 934 -44.10 -23.50 -1.65
C LEU A 934 -44.71 -22.71 -2.81
N THR A 935 -45.54 -21.73 -2.48
CA THR A 935 -46.12 -20.75 -3.42
C THR A 935 -45.63 -19.36 -3.07
N ILE A 936 -45.32 -18.54 -4.09
CA ILE A 936 -44.83 -17.17 -3.90
C ILE A 936 -45.94 -16.30 -3.29
N ALA A 937 -45.56 -15.35 -2.42
CA ALA A 937 -46.47 -14.28 -2.00
C ALA A 937 -46.58 -13.23 -3.12
N ASP A 938 -47.79 -12.99 -3.62
CA ASP A 938 -48.08 -11.91 -4.58
C ASP A 938 -47.68 -10.52 -4.06
#